data_AF-A0A3M3QWN3-F1
#
_entry.id   AF-A0A3M3QWN3-F1
#
_cell.length_a   1.000
_cell.length_b   1.000
_cell.length_c   1.000
_cell.angle_alpha   90.00
_cell.angle_beta   90.00
_cell.angle_gamma   90.00
#
_symmetry.space_group_name_H-M   'P 1'
#
loop_
_entity.id
_entity.type
_entity.pdbx_description
1 polymer ?
#
loop_
_entity_poly.entity_id
_entity_poly.type
_entity_poly.pdbx_seq_one_letter_code
_entity_poly.pdbx_strand_id
1 'polypeptide(L)'
;MITGSRLKAPEGFKGLKKDVEYYFLASDGRANRARLVFFDDEGTTASLLTLSRPEFDLALTNGDLVEHGSDATPPWLKAIRDISVDQLEKDRVRATKSYDEMVNKRYLAIADLVDDAEEILSSENPESIINAHAVNQSPSQNAVRLRFWFFSYLVFGRSKWALMPKFYRCGRGKREQTADGKILGRPPKSGRKSRFPATPEMQASILDGFIKYNDKTKSDAEIFGAVLVGEFGCVPFTASTGKKKFYHPEGKPFPTKGQYDYYLGQSISTKSYRKARRGPSGARAKSGFFGSFAQHLVNVNQLVEFDGYNPKNKISGLLEGSAMDSACIVRGVCGQSGAVVALGFSENKENMEAYRMALFSMAVSKVKFASLFGLTIRKEDWPTYGLPQNIVFDCGPGSTMGVPIRSEAVARGEMMSWLSRLELTPTHSGQSKATVESSHPRTKSDNDQPTHFHSSLNFVEICKRHILQAIYDNHVSDAEGRMTPEMLEVGFSPTPHNIYKFYSDLGYDSGTEVSFDYAVREFLTPHPAHIKRSGVYFYGRKYNSSKLIDTEVFDRIALNGQIPVTAYVMTMCVRHIWIELEGVLYELDFVKPASVHPSSVDISLSDLQVLNENRLRGNAQRREEKPVILQDRNAQFLHATGKAWDSGTRKPGRPAKDGAAERDAADQKRLMGKGND
;
A
#
# COMPACT_ATOMS: atom_id res chain seq x y z
N MET A 1 33.34 -48.52 -12.39
CA MET A 1 33.68 -47.08 -12.30
C MET A 1 33.09 -46.37 -13.50
N ILE A 2 32.50 -45.19 -13.31
CA ILE A 2 31.89 -44.40 -14.39
C ILE A 2 32.80 -43.23 -14.75
N THR A 3 32.70 -42.71 -15.98
CA THR A 3 33.37 -41.45 -16.34
C THR A 3 32.95 -40.35 -15.37
N GLY A 4 33.93 -39.63 -14.81
CA GLY A 4 33.69 -38.63 -13.76
C GLY A 4 33.84 -39.13 -12.33
N SER A 5 34.03 -40.44 -12.09
CA SER A 5 34.39 -40.97 -10.78
C SER A 5 35.68 -40.31 -10.25
N ARG A 6 35.66 -39.82 -9.01
CA ARG A 6 36.81 -39.23 -8.34
C ARG A 6 37.69 -40.30 -7.73
N LEU A 7 38.99 -40.18 -7.95
CA LEU A 7 40.01 -41.07 -7.46
C LEU A 7 41.05 -40.28 -6.67
N LYS A 8 41.49 -40.86 -5.55
CA LYS A 8 42.64 -40.39 -4.78
C LYS A 8 43.66 -41.51 -4.67
N ALA A 9 44.93 -41.15 -4.69
CA ALA A 9 46.03 -42.04 -4.37
C ALA A 9 46.49 -41.72 -2.94
N PRO A 10 46.11 -42.51 -1.91
CA PRO A 10 46.34 -42.15 -0.49
C PRO A 10 47.79 -41.88 -0.14
N GLU A 11 48.73 -42.60 -0.78
CA GLU A 11 50.18 -42.41 -0.62
C GLU A 11 50.88 -41.98 -1.92
N GLY A 12 50.10 -41.59 -2.94
CA GLY A 12 50.57 -41.42 -4.31
C GLY A 12 50.74 -42.74 -5.07
N PHE A 13 50.74 -42.71 -6.40
CA PHE A 13 50.87 -43.90 -7.24
C PHE A 13 51.32 -43.55 -8.67
N LYS A 14 52.51 -44.00 -9.10
CA LYS A 14 53.02 -43.90 -10.49
C LYS A 14 52.72 -42.55 -11.20
N GLY A 15 53.11 -41.45 -10.56
CA GLY A 15 52.90 -40.08 -11.07
C GLY A 15 51.64 -39.39 -10.53
N LEU A 16 50.74 -40.13 -9.89
CA LEU A 16 49.64 -39.61 -9.08
C LEU A 16 50.18 -39.16 -7.72
N LYS A 17 49.85 -37.94 -7.31
CA LYS A 17 50.31 -37.34 -6.04
C LYS A 17 49.30 -37.58 -4.94
N LYS A 18 49.80 -37.69 -3.70
CA LYS A 18 49.00 -37.66 -2.48
C LYS A 18 48.20 -36.36 -2.39
N ASP A 19 47.00 -36.43 -1.82
CA ASP A 19 46.06 -35.32 -1.62
C ASP A 19 45.58 -34.60 -2.89
N VAL A 20 45.78 -35.21 -4.06
CA VAL A 20 45.28 -34.69 -5.35
C VAL A 20 44.08 -35.51 -5.83
N GLU A 21 43.07 -34.82 -6.35
CA GLU A 21 41.88 -35.45 -6.95
C GLU A 21 42.08 -35.68 -8.45
N TYR A 22 41.89 -36.93 -8.87
CA TYR A 22 41.90 -37.35 -10.26
C TYR A 22 40.51 -37.82 -10.69
N TYR A 23 40.18 -37.68 -11.96
CA TYR A 23 38.87 -38.05 -12.50
C TYR A 23 39.04 -39.17 -13.52
N PHE A 24 38.32 -40.28 -13.34
CA PHE A 24 38.30 -41.35 -14.33
C PHE A 24 37.66 -40.87 -15.63
N LEU A 25 38.35 -41.05 -16.75
CA LEU A 25 37.84 -40.62 -18.06
C LEU A 25 37.33 -41.82 -18.86
N ALA A 26 38.22 -42.76 -19.15
CA ALA A 26 37.92 -43.94 -19.96
C ALA A 26 38.93 -45.06 -19.72
N SER A 27 38.53 -46.31 -19.99
CA SER A 27 39.43 -47.45 -20.06
C SER A 27 39.25 -48.15 -21.40
N ASP A 28 40.36 -48.37 -22.10
CA ASP A 28 40.41 -49.10 -23.36
C ASP A 28 41.16 -50.42 -23.15
N GLY A 29 40.41 -51.51 -23.21
CA GLY A 29 40.93 -52.86 -23.09
C GLY A 29 41.78 -53.31 -24.28
N ARG A 30 41.53 -52.79 -25.49
CA ARG A 30 42.26 -53.17 -26.70
C ARG A 30 43.63 -52.53 -26.74
N ALA A 31 43.73 -51.25 -26.37
CA ALA A 31 45.00 -50.53 -26.29
C ALA A 31 45.74 -50.72 -24.95
N ASN A 32 45.20 -51.53 -24.02
CA ASN A 32 45.74 -51.78 -22.69
C ASN A 32 45.97 -50.50 -21.85
N ARG A 33 44.99 -49.58 -21.83
CA ARG A 33 45.15 -48.24 -21.22
C ARG A 33 43.96 -47.86 -20.35
N ALA A 34 44.23 -47.16 -19.25
CA ALA A 34 43.26 -46.44 -18.44
C ALA A 34 43.67 -44.96 -18.40
N ARG A 35 42.72 -44.06 -18.71
CA ARG A 35 42.94 -42.62 -18.80
C ARG A 35 42.26 -41.90 -17.63
N LEU A 36 43.03 -41.05 -16.96
CA LEU A 36 42.59 -40.19 -15.87
C LEU A 36 42.83 -38.73 -16.24
N VAL A 37 42.01 -37.82 -15.74
CA VAL A 37 42.20 -36.37 -15.92
C VAL A 37 42.48 -35.73 -14.58
N PHE A 38 43.50 -34.88 -14.56
CA PHE A 38 43.76 -33.94 -13.47
C PHE A 38 43.33 -32.54 -13.91
N PHE A 39 42.58 -31.84 -13.05
CA PHE A 39 42.26 -30.43 -13.21
C PHE A 39 42.98 -29.63 -12.11
N ASP A 40 43.50 -28.45 -12.45
CA ASP A 40 44.07 -27.56 -11.45
C ASP A 40 43.01 -26.94 -10.51
N ASP A 41 43.45 -26.48 -9.34
CA ASP A 41 42.57 -25.87 -8.32
C ASP A 41 41.86 -24.60 -8.82
N GLU A 42 42.43 -23.97 -9.85
CA GLU A 42 41.90 -22.76 -10.45
C GLU A 42 40.85 -23.01 -11.54
N GLY A 43 40.72 -24.24 -12.04
CA GLY A 43 39.86 -24.58 -13.18
C GLY A 43 40.28 -23.86 -14.46
N THR A 44 41.57 -23.92 -14.79
CA THR A 44 42.17 -23.29 -15.97
C THR A 44 42.90 -24.26 -16.87
N THR A 45 43.36 -25.39 -16.34
CA THR A 45 44.13 -26.39 -17.08
C THR A 45 43.61 -27.80 -16.78
N ALA A 46 43.77 -28.69 -17.75
CA ALA A 46 43.52 -30.11 -17.60
C ALA A 46 44.70 -30.88 -18.20
N SER A 47 45.12 -31.95 -17.52
CA SER A 47 46.21 -32.82 -17.94
C SER A 47 45.71 -34.27 -17.97
N LEU A 48 46.05 -34.98 -19.05
CA LEU A 48 45.72 -36.40 -19.20
C LEU A 48 46.83 -37.28 -18.61
N LEU A 49 46.45 -38.21 -17.74
CA LEU A 49 47.33 -39.24 -17.17
C LEU A 49 46.90 -40.60 -17.69
N THR A 50 47.88 -41.48 -17.92
CA THR A 50 47.66 -42.79 -18.53
C THR A 50 48.37 -43.86 -17.73
N LEU A 51 47.63 -44.89 -17.33
CA LEU A 51 48.15 -46.10 -16.72
C LEU A 51 47.88 -47.26 -17.68
N SER A 52 48.66 -48.33 -17.62
CA SER A 52 48.23 -49.56 -18.26
C SER A 52 47.02 -50.14 -17.52
N ARG A 53 46.18 -50.92 -18.22
CA ARG A 53 44.98 -51.47 -17.60
C ARG A 53 45.30 -52.40 -16.41
N PRO A 54 46.26 -53.35 -16.49
CA PRO A 54 46.67 -54.16 -15.34
C PRO A 54 47.15 -53.33 -14.16
N GLU A 55 47.90 -52.24 -14.39
CA GLU A 55 48.36 -51.37 -13.32
C GLU A 55 47.20 -50.64 -12.63
N PHE A 56 46.24 -50.17 -13.42
CA PHE A 56 45.04 -49.51 -12.89
C PHE A 56 44.18 -50.48 -12.08
N ASP A 57 43.94 -51.68 -12.61
CA ASP A 57 43.14 -52.71 -11.94
C ASP A 57 43.82 -53.19 -10.64
N LEU A 58 45.15 -53.38 -10.65
CA LEU A 58 45.93 -53.74 -9.47
C LEU A 58 45.91 -52.62 -8.42
N ALA A 59 46.06 -51.35 -8.85
CA ALA A 59 46.04 -50.21 -7.94
C ALA A 59 44.69 -50.05 -7.23
N LEU A 60 43.58 -50.31 -7.92
CA LEU A 60 42.26 -50.34 -7.31
C LEU A 60 42.12 -51.50 -6.32
N THR A 61 42.63 -52.68 -6.68
CA THR A 61 42.54 -53.89 -5.85
C THR A 61 43.34 -53.76 -4.54
N ASN A 62 44.52 -53.17 -4.62
CA ASN A 62 45.42 -52.99 -3.47
C ASN A 62 45.07 -51.78 -2.59
N GLY A 63 44.13 -50.93 -3.02
CA GLY A 63 43.80 -49.67 -2.33
C GLY A 63 44.80 -48.54 -2.56
N ASP A 64 45.74 -48.70 -3.50
CA ASP A 64 46.66 -47.64 -3.94
C ASP A 64 45.91 -46.52 -4.69
N LEU A 65 44.78 -46.87 -5.31
CA LEU A 65 43.78 -45.94 -5.84
C LEU A 65 42.42 -46.23 -5.22
N VAL A 66 41.80 -45.20 -4.66
CA VAL A 66 40.49 -45.31 -3.99
C VAL A 66 39.48 -44.40 -4.66
N GLU A 67 38.33 -44.96 -5.04
CA GLU A 67 37.19 -44.19 -5.54
C GLU A 67 36.45 -43.51 -4.38
N HIS A 68 36.22 -42.20 -4.49
CA HIS A 68 35.51 -41.41 -3.49
C HIS A 68 34.40 -40.55 -4.13
N GLY A 69 33.45 -41.26 -4.75
CA GLY A 69 32.23 -40.72 -5.33
C GLY A 69 32.45 -39.97 -6.65
N SER A 70 31.37 -39.39 -7.17
CA SER A 70 31.35 -38.62 -8.42
C SER A 70 30.63 -37.29 -8.20
N ASP A 71 31.11 -36.19 -8.79
CA ASP A 71 30.41 -34.92 -8.82
C ASP A 71 30.08 -34.58 -10.28
N ALA A 72 28.80 -34.32 -10.60
CA ALA A 72 28.40 -33.86 -11.94
C ALA A 72 28.82 -32.41 -12.22
N THR A 73 29.12 -31.64 -11.16
CA THR A 73 29.51 -30.23 -11.25
C THR A 73 31.02 -30.08 -11.12
N PRO A 74 31.70 -29.38 -12.04
CA PRO A 74 33.14 -29.16 -11.94
C PRO A 74 33.56 -28.48 -10.64
N PRO A 75 34.76 -28.78 -10.09
CA PRO A 75 35.26 -28.20 -8.83
C PRO A 75 35.23 -26.67 -8.79
N TRP A 76 35.60 -26.03 -9.90
CA TRP A 76 35.62 -24.56 -10.03
C TRP A 76 34.23 -23.94 -10.19
N LEU A 77 33.16 -24.73 -10.26
CA LEU A 77 31.76 -24.25 -10.31
C LEU A 77 30.95 -24.66 -9.07
N LYS A 78 31.57 -25.31 -8.07
CA LYS A 78 30.88 -25.77 -6.85
C LYS A 78 30.11 -24.66 -6.12
N ALA A 79 30.61 -23.42 -6.14
CA ALA A 79 29.98 -22.28 -5.47
C ALA A 79 28.63 -21.87 -6.06
N ILE A 80 28.29 -22.34 -7.27
CA ILE A 80 27.05 -22.02 -7.98
C ILE A 80 26.27 -23.27 -8.38
N ARG A 81 26.60 -24.44 -7.83
CA ARG A 81 26.00 -25.74 -8.21
C ARG A 81 24.48 -25.80 -7.99
N ASP A 82 23.98 -25.06 -6.99
CA ASP A 82 22.58 -25.07 -6.56
C ASP A 82 21.81 -23.82 -7.05
N ILE A 83 22.42 -23.03 -7.95
CA ILE A 83 21.82 -21.79 -8.49
C ILE A 83 21.51 -22.00 -9.97
N SER A 84 20.27 -21.72 -10.38
CA SER A 84 19.89 -21.81 -11.80
C SER A 84 20.64 -20.78 -12.64
N VAL A 85 20.96 -21.14 -13.89
CA VAL A 85 21.63 -20.24 -14.83
C VAL A 85 20.79 -18.98 -15.08
N ASP A 86 19.47 -19.11 -15.16
CA ASP A 86 18.56 -17.97 -15.34
C ASP A 86 18.67 -16.95 -14.18
N GLN A 87 18.82 -17.44 -12.94
CA GLN A 87 19.03 -16.56 -11.80
C GLN A 87 20.40 -15.89 -11.87
N LEU A 88 21.45 -16.64 -12.23
CA LEU A 88 22.78 -16.09 -12.43
C LEU A 88 22.81 -15.02 -13.53
N GLU A 89 22.00 -15.17 -14.59
CA GLU A 89 21.91 -14.19 -15.68
C GLU A 89 21.20 -12.91 -15.23
N LYS A 90 20.09 -13.03 -14.48
CA LYS A 90 19.36 -11.88 -13.90
C LYS A 90 20.23 -11.03 -12.98
N ASP A 91 21.14 -11.66 -12.24
CA ASP A 91 22.01 -10.96 -11.28
C ASP A 91 23.17 -10.19 -11.93
N ARG A 92 23.35 -10.29 -13.26
CA ARG A 92 24.46 -9.62 -13.97
C ARG A 92 24.13 -8.16 -14.30
N VAL A 93 24.97 -7.27 -13.80
CA VAL A 93 24.90 -5.84 -14.12
C VAL A 93 25.63 -5.56 -15.42
N ARG A 94 24.90 -5.14 -16.47
CA ARG A 94 25.42 -4.74 -17.79
C ARG A 94 26.21 -5.84 -18.51
N ALA A 95 25.65 -7.04 -18.62
CA ALA A 95 26.25 -8.12 -19.40
C ALA A 95 26.32 -7.78 -20.90
N THR A 96 27.48 -7.95 -21.52
CA THR A 96 27.66 -7.80 -22.98
C THR A 96 27.34 -9.09 -23.75
N LYS A 97 27.40 -10.23 -23.07
CA LYS A 97 27.12 -11.58 -23.60
C LYS A 97 26.45 -12.43 -22.54
N SER A 98 25.47 -13.24 -22.91
CA SER A 98 24.79 -14.16 -21.99
C SER A 98 25.68 -15.35 -21.61
N TYR A 99 25.41 -16.02 -20.48
CA TYR A 99 26.11 -17.26 -20.15
C TYR A 99 25.92 -18.32 -21.24
N ASP A 100 24.72 -18.41 -21.82
CA ASP A 100 24.42 -19.35 -22.90
C ASP A 100 25.29 -19.10 -24.13
N GLU A 101 25.40 -17.85 -24.59
CA GLU A 101 26.29 -17.46 -25.70
C GLU A 101 27.75 -17.83 -25.41
N MET A 102 28.18 -17.67 -24.15
CA MET A 102 29.55 -17.96 -23.74
C MET A 102 29.85 -19.45 -23.72
N VAL A 103 28.96 -20.28 -23.18
CA VAL A 103 29.14 -21.73 -23.15
C VAL A 103 28.98 -22.35 -24.52
N ASN A 104 28.02 -21.87 -25.33
CA ASN A 104 27.86 -22.30 -26.72
C ASN A 104 29.11 -21.98 -27.53
N LYS A 105 29.70 -20.78 -27.36
CA LYS A 105 30.97 -20.44 -28.02
C LYS A 105 32.10 -21.40 -27.63
N ARG A 106 32.20 -21.79 -26.35
CA ARG A 106 33.23 -22.74 -25.89
C ARG A 106 32.97 -24.15 -26.42
N TYR A 107 31.71 -24.57 -26.46
CA TYR A 107 31.31 -25.87 -26.98
C TYR A 107 31.57 -25.98 -28.50
N LEU A 108 31.20 -24.95 -29.27
CA LEU A 108 31.50 -24.88 -30.71
C LEU A 108 33.00 -25.03 -31.00
N ALA A 109 33.86 -24.53 -30.12
CA ALA A 109 35.32 -24.67 -30.28
C ALA A 109 35.81 -26.11 -30.04
N ILE A 110 35.00 -27.00 -29.48
CA ILE A 110 35.36 -28.41 -29.23
C ILE A 110 34.40 -29.41 -29.87
N ALA A 111 33.42 -28.97 -30.65
CA ALA A 111 32.34 -29.81 -31.15
C ALA A 111 32.88 -30.96 -32.01
N ASP A 112 33.71 -30.66 -33.01
CA ASP A 112 34.34 -31.67 -33.87
C ASP A 112 35.17 -32.69 -33.06
N LEU A 113 35.91 -32.22 -32.04
CA LEU A 113 36.67 -33.10 -31.16
C LEU A 113 35.76 -34.01 -30.32
N VAL A 114 34.58 -33.51 -29.93
CA VAL A 114 33.61 -34.28 -29.15
C VAL A 114 32.97 -35.38 -30.01
N ASP A 115 32.72 -35.11 -31.29
CA ASP A 115 32.20 -36.11 -32.23
C ASP A 115 33.19 -37.25 -32.44
N ASP A 116 34.49 -36.94 -32.52
CA ASP A 116 35.58 -37.91 -32.68
C ASP A 116 36.18 -38.40 -31.33
N ALA A 117 35.47 -38.18 -30.21
CA ALA A 117 36.05 -38.37 -28.88
C ALA A 117 36.55 -39.80 -28.62
N GLU A 118 35.86 -40.83 -29.11
CA GLU A 118 36.29 -42.23 -28.92
C GLU A 118 37.60 -42.54 -29.66
N GLU A 119 37.74 -42.06 -30.90
CA GLU A 119 38.96 -42.22 -31.69
C GLU A 119 40.13 -41.45 -31.06
N ILE A 120 39.87 -40.20 -30.67
CA ILE A 120 40.86 -39.34 -30.02
C ILE A 120 41.36 -39.97 -28.72
N LEU A 121 40.48 -40.49 -27.87
CA LEU A 121 40.87 -41.10 -26.59
C LEU A 121 41.61 -42.44 -26.75
N SER A 122 41.33 -43.17 -27.84
CA SER A 122 42.00 -44.42 -28.20
C SER A 122 43.41 -44.19 -28.78
N SER A 123 43.68 -42.99 -29.31
CA SER A 123 44.98 -42.63 -29.88
C SER A 123 46.13 -42.69 -28.87
N GLU A 124 47.37 -42.73 -29.36
CA GLU A 124 48.56 -42.68 -28.50
C GLU A 124 48.69 -41.37 -27.73
N ASN A 125 48.51 -40.24 -28.43
CA ASN A 125 48.66 -38.91 -27.87
C ASN A 125 47.43 -38.03 -28.15
N PRO A 126 46.34 -38.18 -27.36
CA PRO A 126 45.11 -37.41 -27.52
C PRO A 126 45.36 -35.90 -27.40
N GLU A 127 46.26 -35.49 -26.50
CA GLU A 127 46.59 -34.08 -26.30
C GLU A 127 47.23 -33.45 -27.54
N SER A 128 48.04 -34.20 -28.30
CA SER A 128 48.63 -33.73 -29.56
C SER A 128 47.55 -33.44 -30.61
N ILE A 129 46.56 -34.32 -30.74
CA ILE A 129 45.43 -34.15 -31.68
C ILE A 129 44.61 -32.90 -31.31
N ILE A 130 44.28 -32.74 -30.02
CA ILE A 130 43.54 -31.58 -29.53
C ILE A 130 44.34 -30.28 -29.76
N ASN A 131 45.65 -30.31 -29.52
CA ASN A 131 46.52 -29.16 -29.73
C ASN A 131 46.62 -28.78 -31.22
N ALA A 132 46.73 -29.77 -32.12
CA ALA A 132 46.74 -29.54 -33.56
C ALA A 132 45.41 -28.93 -34.04
N HIS A 133 44.28 -29.43 -33.53
CA HIS A 133 42.96 -28.88 -33.83
C HIS A 133 42.84 -27.42 -33.36
N ALA A 134 43.35 -27.08 -32.16
CA ALA A 134 43.36 -25.70 -31.67
C ALA A 134 44.13 -24.74 -32.59
N VAL A 135 45.26 -25.18 -33.15
CA VAL A 135 46.08 -24.38 -34.09
C VAL A 135 45.36 -24.18 -35.43
N ASN A 136 44.70 -25.23 -35.93
CA ASN A 136 44.05 -25.24 -37.25
C ASN A 136 42.70 -24.50 -37.30
N GLN A 137 42.11 -24.15 -36.16
CA GLN A 137 40.90 -23.33 -36.12
C GLN A 137 41.14 -21.90 -36.64
N SER A 138 40.09 -21.28 -37.19
CA SER A 138 40.09 -19.88 -37.63
C SER A 138 39.03 -19.09 -36.87
N PRO A 139 39.40 -18.21 -35.91
CA PRO A 139 40.75 -17.89 -35.47
C PRO A 139 41.37 -19.01 -34.61
N SER A 140 42.71 -19.08 -34.62
CA SER A 140 43.46 -20.05 -33.81
C SER A 140 43.10 -19.92 -32.33
N GLN A 141 42.90 -21.06 -31.67
CA GLN A 141 42.56 -21.15 -30.26
C GLN A 141 43.77 -21.48 -29.40
N ASN A 142 43.68 -21.15 -28.11
CA ASN A 142 44.69 -21.57 -27.14
C ASN A 142 44.53 -23.06 -26.81
N ALA A 143 45.54 -23.86 -27.16
CA ALA A 143 45.55 -25.31 -27.01
C ALA A 143 45.31 -25.80 -25.56
N VAL A 144 45.86 -25.09 -24.57
CA VAL A 144 45.66 -25.41 -23.14
C VAL A 144 44.19 -25.24 -22.75
N ARG A 145 43.56 -24.14 -23.17
CA ARG A 145 42.13 -23.91 -22.93
C ARG A 145 41.25 -24.93 -23.66
N LEU A 146 41.63 -25.31 -24.87
CA LEU A 146 40.88 -26.29 -25.65
C LEU A 146 40.89 -27.66 -24.99
N ARG A 147 42.05 -28.15 -24.55
CA ARG A 147 42.17 -29.39 -23.75
C ARG A 147 41.34 -29.31 -22.48
N PHE A 148 41.42 -28.19 -21.76
CA PHE A 148 40.62 -27.97 -20.56
C PHE A 148 39.11 -28.08 -20.85
N TRP A 149 38.61 -27.42 -21.90
CA TRP A 149 37.19 -27.51 -22.28
C TRP A 149 36.78 -28.92 -22.71
N PHE A 150 37.59 -29.55 -23.56
CA PHE A 150 37.32 -30.90 -24.05
C PHE A 150 37.20 -31.92 -22.90
N PHE A 151 38.22 -31.99 -22.03
CA PHE A 151 38.18 -32.92 -20.90
C PHE A 151 37.12 -32.54 -19.86
N SER A 152 36.89 -31.25 -19.59
CA SER A 152 35.80 -30.82 -18.69
C SER A 152 34.45 -31.28 -19.20
N TYR A 153 34.19 -31.13 -20.50
CA TYR A 153 32.94 -31.56 -21.11
C TYR A 153 32.74 -33.07 -20.97
N LEU A 154 33.75 -33.88 -21.30
CA LEU A 154 33.66 -35.33 -21.23
C LEU A 154 33.50 -35.86 -19.80
N VAL A 155 34.26 -35.33 -18.84
CA VAL A 155 34.25 -35.77 -17.44
C VAL A 155 32.94 -35.40 -16.74
N PHE A 156 32.43 -34.19 -16.97
CA PHE A 156 31.27 -33.64 -16.24
C PHE A 156 29.97 -33.80 -17.05
N GLY A 157 29.69 -35.04 -17.44
CA GLY A 157 28.39 -35.46 -17.97
C GLY A 157 28.01 -34.92 -19.34
N ARG A 158 29.00 -34.49 -20.16
CA ARG A 158 28.78 -33.93 -21.51
C ARG A 158 27.78 -32.77 -21.53
N SER A 159 27.78 -31.98 -20.45
CA SER A 159 26.95 -30.79 -20.33
C SER A 159 27.73 -29.56 -20.77
N LYS A 160 27.14 -28.73 -21.65
CA LYS A 160 27.74 -27.43 -22.02
C LYS A 160 27.94 -26.52 -20.81
N TRP A 161 27.14 -26.69 -19.74
CA TRP A 161 27.25 -25.91 -18.51
C TRP A 161 28.52 -26.21 -17.71
N ALA A 162 29.17 -27.37 -17.94
CA ALA A 162 30.51 -27.63 -17.38
C ALA A 162 31.56 -26.64 -17.90
N LEU A 163 31.30 -26.00 -19.06
CA LEU A 163 32.17 -25.01 -19.68
C LEU A 163 31.93 -23.59 -19.16
N MET A 164 31.13 -23.38 -18.10
CA MET A 164 30.79 -22.05 -17.62
C MET A 164 32.03 -21.28 -17.08
N PRO A 165 32.16 -19.96 -17.34
CA PRO A 165 33.22 -19.13 -16.77
C PRO A 165 33.07 -18.87 -15.26
N LYS A 166 34.19 -18.74 -14.53
CA LYS A 166 34.25 -18.47 -13.08
C LYS A 166 33.97 -17.01 -12.66
N PHE A 167 32.91 -16.38 -13.17
CA PHE A 167 32.65 -14.95 -12.88
C PHE A 167 32.30 -14.63 -11.43
N TYR A 168 31.81 -15.61 -10.66
CA TYR A 168 31.53 -15.41 -9.23
C TYR A 168 32.77 -15.00 -8.41
N ARG A 169 33.99 -15.25 -8.92
CA ARG A 169 35.26 -14.84 -8.32
C ARG A 169 35.75 -13.45 -8.79
N CYS A 170 35.13 -12.85 -9.81
CA CYS A 170 35.58 -11.55 -10.34
C CYS A 170 35.15 -10.38 -9.44
N GLY A 171 36.03 -9.39 -9.25
CA GLY A 171 35.70 -8.12 -8.57
C GLY A 171 35.77 -8.11 -7.03
N ARG A 172 36.10 -9.24 -6.38
CA ARG A 172 36.11 -9.37 -4.90
C ARG A 172 37.46 -9.12 -4.22
N GLY A 173 38.47 -8.62 -4.95
CA GLY A 173 39.78 -8.33 -4.35
C GLY A 173 39.70 -7.13 -3.39
N LYS A 174 39.74 -7.39 -2.07
CA LYS A 174 39.94 -6.34 -1.06
C LYS A 174 41.34 -5.75 -1.28
N ARG A 175 41.41 -4.47 -1.66
CA ARG A 175 42.68 -3.75 -1.81
C ARG A 175 42.76 -2.70 -0.71
N GLU A 176 43.65 -2.92 0.25
CA GLU A 176 43.94 -1.95 1.30
C GLU A 176 44.73 -0.77 0.71
N GLN A 177 44.41 0.47 1.14
CA GLN A 177 45.13 1.67 0.72
C GLN A 177 46.06 2.11 1.84
N THR A 178 47.34 2.28 1.51
CA THR A 178 48.35 2.85 2.40
C THR A 178 48.39 4.38 2.28
N ALA A 179 48.92 5.08 3.29
CA ALA A 179 49.02 6.54 3.32
C ALA A 179 49.86 7.12 2.16
N ASP A 180 50.91 6.41 1.74
CA ASP A 180 51.75 6.75 0.58
C ASP A 180 51.24 6.10 -0.73
N GLY A 181 50.10 5.42 -0.65
CA GLY A 181 49.56 4.57 -1.70
C GLY A 181 48.90 5.33 -2.85
N LYS A 182 48.99 4.75 -4.04
CA LYS A 182 48.26 5.22 -5.22
C LYS A 182 46.75 5.06 -5.00
N ILE A 183 46.01 6.17 -5.04
CA ILE A 183 44.53 6.14 -4.94
C ILE A 183 43.95 5.21 -5.99
N LEU A 184 43.18 4.22 -5.53
CA LEU A 184 42.55 3.22 -6.38
C LEU A 184 41.22 3.75 -6.94
N GLY A 185 40.90 3.37 -8.18
CA GLY A 185 39.64 3.72 -8.84
C GLY A 185 39.75 4.86 -9.87
N ARG A 186 38.59 5.41 -10.25
CA ARG A 186 38.48 6.43 -11.30
C ARG A 186 39.17 7.73 -10.86
N PRO A 187 40.07 8.31 -11.68
CA PRO A 187 40.70 9.60 -11.37
C PRO A 187 39.65 10.69 -11.20
N PRO A 188 39.74 11.55 -10.18
CA PRO A 188 38.84 12.68 -10.05
C PRO A 188 39.16 13.75 -11.09
N LYS A 189 38.15 14.55 -11.47
CA LYS A 189 38.33 15.70 -12.37
C LYS A 189 39.33 16.74 -11.83
N SER A 190 39.51 16.79 -10.51
CA SER A 190 40.47 17.64 -9.81
C SER A 190 41.91 17.09 -9.76
N GLY A 191 42.18 15.94 -10.38
CA GLY A 191 43.50 15.30 -10.42
C GLY A 191 43.75 14.33 -9.26
N ARG A 192 44.50 13.23 -9.51
CA ARG A 192 44.70 12.14 -8.53
C ARG A 192 45.30 12.56 -7.20
N LYS A 193 46.12 13.62 -7.16
CA LYS A 193 46.78 14.13 -5.95
C LYS A 193 45.91 15.08 -5.11
N SER A 194 44.68 15.37 -5.54
CA SER A 194 43.76 16.30 -4.85
C SER A 194 42.93 15.65 -3.73
N ARG A 195 43.18 14.38 -3.42
CA ARG A 195 42.43 13.60 -2.43
C ARG A 195 43.40 12.83 -1.55
N PHE A 196 42.96 12.51 -0.35
CA PHE A 196 43.68 11.61 0.54
C PHE A 196 43.25 10.15 0.29
N PRO A 197 44.17 9.17 0.38
CA PRO A 197 43.80 7.76 0.42
C PRO A 197 42.94 7.48 1.65
N ALA A 198 41.96 6.61 1.52
CA ALA A 198 41.11 6.23 2.64
C ALA A 198 41.78 5.09 3.42
N THR A 199 42.73 5.45 4.28
CA THR A 199 43.47 4.52 5.14
C THR A 199 42.52 3.86 6.16
N PRO A 200 42.91 2.73 6.79
CA PRO A 200 42.10 2.10 7.84
C PRO A 200 41.69 3.05 8.96
N GLU A 201 42.57 4.00 9.32
CA GLU A 201 42.30 5.02 10.34
C GLU A 201 41.20 5.98 9.89
N MET A 202 41.27 6.48 8.64
CA MET A 202 40.21 7.32 8.09
C MET A 202 38.87 6.57 8.01
N GLN A 203 38.90 5.27 7.68
CA GLN A 203 37.70 4.44 7.63
C GLN A 203 37.07 4.26 9.02
N ALA A 204 37.89 4.08 10.06
CA ALA A 204 37.44 4.05 11.45
C ALA A 204 36.83 5.39 11.87
N SER A 205 37.51 6.52 11.62
CA SER A 205 37.00 7.85 11.94
C SER A 205 35.71 8.21 11.18
N ILE A 206 35.51 7.71 9.96
CA ILE A 206 34.22 7.84 9.24
C ILE A 206 33.10 7.17 10.03
N LEU A 207 33.33 5.95 10.51
CA LEU A 207 32.34 5.17 11.25
C LEU A 207 32.06 5.80 12.62
N ASP A 208 33.09 6.15 13.37
CA ASP A 208 32.98 6.77 14.69
C ASP A 208 32.28 8.12 14.61
N GLY A 209 32.67 8.95 13.63
CA GLY A 209 31.99 10.20 13.35
C GLY A 209 30.52 9.98 13.00
N PHE A 210 30.19 9.00 12.15
CA PHE A 210 28.79 8.70 11.86
C PHE A 210 28.03 8.30 13.13
N ILE A 211 28.54 7.38 13.94
CA ILE A 211 27.87 6.94 15.18
C ILE A 211 27.65 8.12 16.13
N LYS A 212 28.64 8.99 16.28
CA LYS A 212 28.63 10.14 17.19
C LYS A 212 27.68 11.27 16.77
N TYR A 213 27.65 11.58 15.46
CA TYR A 213 26.88 12.72 14.93
C TYR A 213 25.55 12.31 14.27
N ASN A 214 25.22 11.02 14.20
CA ASN A 214 23.98 10.55 13.58
C ASN A 214 22.75 10.95 14.42
N ASP A 215 21.98 11.89 13.87
CA ASP A 215 20.74 12.39 14.43
C ASP A 215 19.60 12.22 13.42
N LYS A 216 18.49 11.60 13.84
CA LYS A 216 17.34 11.30 12.97
C LYS A 216 16.66 12.56 12.41
N THR A 217 16.84 13.72 13.04
CA THR A 217 16.22 15.00 12.65
C THR A 217 17.03 15.77 11.62
N LYS A 218 18.33 15.47 11.48
CA LYS A 218 19.25 16.14 10.55
C LYS A 218 19.27 15.45 9.20
N SER A 219 19.68 16.12 8.13
CA SER A 219 19.92 15.58 6.79
C SER A 219 21.30 14.91 6.64
N ASP A 220 21.49 14.11 5.58
CA ASP A 220 22.80 13.43 5.35
C ASP A 220 23.93 14.43 5.06
N ALA A 221 23.59 15.59 4.51
CA ALA A 221 24.54 16.67 4.28
C ALA A 221 24.97 17.33 5.60
N GLU A 222 24.03 17.56 6.53
CA GLU A 222 24.30 18.12 7.85
C GLU A 222 25.12 17.17 8.71
N ILE A 223 24.82 15.86 8.70
CA ILE A 223 25.62 14.86 9.42
C ILE A 223 27.03 14.78 8.84
N PHE A 224 27.16 14.72 7.51
CA PHE A 224 28.49 14.70 6.89
C PHE A 224 29.29 15.97 7.23
N GLY A 225 28.64 17.14 7.22
CA GLY A 225 29.25 18.39 7.67
C GLY A 225 29.69 18.35 9.13
N ALA A 226 28.84 17.83 10.03
CA ALA A 226 29.17 17.67 11.44
C ALA A 226 30.33 16.70 11.68
N VAL A 227 30.40 15.61 10.92
CA VAL A 227 31.53 14.66 10.96
C VAL A 227 32.81 15.36 10.49
N LEU A 228 32.77 16.10 9.39
CA LEU A 228 33.95 16.81 8.91
C LEU A 228 34.48 17.83 9.92
N VAL A 229 33.58 18.61 10.54
CA VAL A 229 33.97 19.64 11.52
C VAL A 229 34.41 19.01 12.84
N GLY A 230 33.62 18.07 13.36
CA GLY A 230 33.77 17.57 14.72
C GLY A 230 34.72 16.38 14.87
N GLU A 231 34.84 15.52 13.86
CA GLU A 231 35.74 14.36 13.88
C GLU A 231 37.03 14.62 13.10
N PHE A 232 36.92 15.30 11.95
CA PHE A 232 38.05 15.59 11.08
C PHE A 232 38.56 17.03 11.19
N GLY A 233 38.10 17.86 12.14
CA GLY A 233 38.64 19.20 12.38
C GLY A 233 38.59 20.17 11.18
N CYS A 234 37.73 19.92 10.20
CA CYS A 234 37.63 20.72 8.98
C CYS A 234 36.86 22.02 9.23
N VAL A 235 37.23 23.07 8.50
CA VAL A 235 36.59 24.38 8.56
C VAL A 235 36.00 24.74 7.20
N PRO A 236 34.76 25.26 7.12
CA PRO A 236 34.21 25.76 5.86
C PRO A 236 34.87 27.08 5.47
N PHE A 237 35.18 27.25 4.19
CA PHE A 237 35.66 28.51 3.62
C PHE A 237 34.99 28.80 2.28
N THR A 238 34.89 30.08 1.94
CA THR A 238 34.39 30.54 0.65
C THR A 238 35.58 30.93 -0.22
N ALA A 239 35.77 30.23 -1.34
CA ALA A 239 36.83 30.58 -2.29
C ALA A 239 36.53 31.91 -2.99
N SER A 240 37.57 32.55 -3.57
CA SER A 240 37.45 33.78 -4.37
C SER A 240 36.50 33.67 -5.57
N THR A 241 36.15 32.44 -5.97
CA THR A 241 35.16 32.12 -7.03
C THR A 241 33.72 32.00 -6.52
N GLY A 242 33.45 32.31 -5.25
CA GLY A 242 32.14 32.19 -4.60
C GLY A 242 31.76 30.76 -4.17
N LYS A 243 32.60 29.75 -4.47
CA LYS A 243 32.34 28.35 -4.10
C LYS A 243 32.74 28.04 -2.66
N LYS A 244 31.80 27.49 -1.88
CA LYS A 244 32.06 27.01 -0.50
C LYS A 244 32.72 25.63 -0.52
N LYS A 245 33.77 25.44 0.29
CA LYS A 245 34.52 24.19 0.43
C LYS A 245 34.94 23.97 1.88
N PHE A 246 35.29 22.74 2.23
CA PHE A 246 35.96 22.42 3.49
C PHE A 246 37.47 22.31 3.27
N TYR A 247 38.25 22.75 4.26
CA TYR A 247 39.70 22.50 4.35
C TYR A 247 40.07 22.14 5.79
N HIS A 248 41.20 21.43 5.95
CA HIS A 248 41.77 21.15 7.26
C HIS A 248 42.87 22.17 7.57
N PRO A 249 42.80 22.94 8.68
CA PRO A 249 43.81 23.95 9.02
C PRO A 249 45.25 23.41 9.11
N GLU A 250 45.41 22.23 9.70
CA GLU A 250 46.71 21.54 9.85
C GLU A 250 47.06 20.63 8.65
N GLY A 251 46.27 20.64 7.57
CA GLY A 251 46.53 19.80 6.40
C GLY A 251 46.34 18.29 6.59
N LYS A 252 45.72 17.84 7.69
CA LYS A 252 45.48 16.41 7.94
C LYS A 252 44.49 15.80 6.94
N PRO A 253 44.57 14.48 6.70
CA PRO A 253 43.66 13.77 5.81
C PRO A 253 42.20 13.82 6.25
N PHE A 254 41.27 14.06 5.32
CA PHE A 254 39.83 14.00 5.55
C PHE A 254 39.09 13.41 4.33
N PRO A 255 37.91 12.79 4.53
CA PRO A 255 37.21 12.09 3.48
C PRO A 255 36.42 13.03 2.56
N THR A 256 36.36 12.69 1.28
CA THR A 256 35.33 13.23 0.39
C THR A 256 33.98 12.58 0.68
N LYS A 257 32.87 13.25 0.29
CA LYS A 257 31.52 12.68 0.45
C LYS A 257 31.39 11.28 -0.17
N GLY A 258 31.99 11.06 -1.34
CA GLY A 258 31.99 9.74 -1.97
C GLY A 258 32.79 8.67 -1.22
N GLN A 259 33.91 9.03 -0.58
CA GLN A 259 34.65 8.10 0.29
C GLN A 259 33.84 7.79 1.55
N TYR A 260 33.27 8.81 2.18
CA TYR A 260 32.38 8.66 3.32
C TYR A 260 31.22 7.69 3.02
N ASP A 261 30.48 7.90 1.94
CA ASP A 261 29.34 7.06 1.58
C ASP A 261 29.77 5.62 1.25
N TYR A 262 30.88 5.45 0.52
CA TYR A 262 31.39 4.13 0.12
C TYR A 262 31.80 3.29 1.33
N TYR A 263 32.65 3.84 2.21
CA TYR A 263 33.17 3.09 3.36
C TYR A 263 32.12 2.89 4.45
N LEU A 264 31.22 3.85 4.65
CA LEU A 264 30.08 3.65 5.53
C LEU A 264 29.16 2.52 5.05
N GLY A 265 28.97 2.38 3.73
CA GLY A 265 28.21 1.29 3.13
C GLY A 265 28.90 -0.08 3.18
N GLN A 266 30.22 -0.13 3.34
CA GLN A 266 30.98 -1.36 3.58
C GLN A 266 30.92 -1.78 5.06
N SER A 267 30.99 -0.81 5.97
CA SER A 267 31.00 -1.04 7.42
C SER A 267 29.61 -1.29 8.00
N ILE A 268 28.56 -0.73 7.40
CA ILE A 268 27.18 -0.87 7.86
C ILE A 268 26.31 -1.43 6.73
N SER A 269 25.64 -2.56 6.96
CA SER A 269 24.67 -3.11 5.99
C SER A 269 23.63 -2.06 5.61
N THR A 270 23.16 -2.03 4.36
CA THR A 270 22.17 -1.04 3.90
C THR A 270 20.91 -1.01 4.78
N LYS A 271 20.53 -2.17 5.35
CA LYS A 271 19.41 -2.32 6.29
C LYS A 271 19.72 -1.68 7.65
N SER A 272 20.90 -1.93 8.20
CA SER A 272 21.37 -1.35 9.46
C SER A 272 21.57 0.17 9.36
N TYR A 273 22.11 0.66 8.24
CA TYR A 273 22.28 2.09 7.97
C TYR A 273 20.93 2.81 7.94
N ARG A 274 19.94 2.27 7.20
CA ARG A 274 18.58 2.83 7.17
C ARG A 274 17.90 2.80 8.54
N LYS A 275 18.09 1.72 9.32
CA LYS A 275 17.55 1.58 10.68
C LYS A 275 18.17 2.58 11.65
N ALA A 276 19.49 2.76 11.61
CA ALA A 276 20.19 3.78 12.39
C ALA A 276 19.74 5.20 12.02
N ARG A 277 19.45 5.43 10.73
CA ARG A 277 19.11 6.75 10.19
C ARG A 277 17.67 7.19 10.43
N ARG A 278 16.70 6.30 10.21
CA ARG A 278 15.26 6.61 10.20
C ARG A 278 14.48 5.92 11.32
N GLY A 279 15.19 5.21 12.19
CA GLY A 279 14.59 4.33 13.17
C GLY A 279 14.03 3.03 12.57
N PRO A 280 13.61 2.08 13.42
CA PRO A 280 13.10 0.78 12.99
C PRO A 280 11.88 0.88 12.05
N SER A 281 11.01 1.87 12.25
CA SER A 281 9.76 2.04 11.51
C SER A 281 10.00 2.66 10.13
N GLY A 282 10.73 3.79 10.05
CA GLY A 282 11.04 4.46 8.78
C GLY A 282 12.01 3.70 7.86
N ALA A 283 12.79 2.76 8.42
CA ALA A 283 13.60 1.83 7.64
C ALA A 283 12.80 0.67 7.04
N ARG A 284 11.70 0.25 7.70
CA ARG A 284 10.81 -0.83 7.27
C ARG A 284 9.81 -0.39 6.20
N ALA A 285 9.39 0.88 6.20
CA ALA A 285 8.58 1.48 5.14
C ALA A 285 9.27 1.54 3.75
N LYS A 286 10.59 1.31 3.69
CA LYS A 286 11.40 1.30 2.45
C LYS A 286 12.20 0.01 2.23
N SER A 287 12.03 -1.02 3.06
CA SER A 287 12.56 -2.36 2.75
C SER A 287 11.67 -3.01 1.69
N GLY A 288 12.28 -3.71 0.72
CA GLY A 288 11.55 -4.44 -0.31
C GLY A 288 10.53 -5.40 0.29
N PHE A 289 9.37 -5.49 -0.36
CA PHE A 289 8.27 -6.38 -0.03
C PHE A 289 8.78 -7.83 0.03
N PHE A 290 8.63 -8.49 1.17
CA PHE A 290 8.71 -9.95 1.25
C PHE A 290 7.33 -10.48 0.88
N GLY A 291 7.12 -10.81 -0.40
CA GLY A 291 5.84 -11.29 -0.92
C GLY A 291 4.81 -10.17 -1.10
N SER A 292 4.16 -10.13 -2.26
CA SER A 292 2.93 -9.35 -2.42
C SER A 292 1.85 -10.06 -1.62
N PHE A 293 1.15 -9.38 -0.70
CA PHE A 293 0.02 -9.95 0.06
C PHE A 293 -1.06 -10.56 -0.86
N ALA A 294 -1.13 -10.13 -2.13
CA ALA A 294 -2.03 -10.69 -3.14
C ALA A 294 -1.65 -12.12 -3.58
N GLN A 295 -0.41 -12.59 -3.38
CA GLN A 295 0.03 -13.91 -3.86
C GLN A 295 -0.69 -15.10 -3.19
N HIS A 296 -1.40 -14.88 -2.09
CA HIS A 296 -2.18 -15.91 -1.39
C HIS A 296 -3.71 -15.73 -1.56
N LEU A 297 -4.13 -14.73 -2.32
CA LEU A 297 -5.54 -14.44 -2.58
C LEU A 297 -5.93 -14.95 -3.96
N VAL A 298 -7.12 -15.54 -4.05
CA VAL A 298 -7.67 -16.12 -5.29
C VAL A 298 -8.88 -15.33 -5.74
N ASN A 299 -9.72 -14.90 -4.79
CA ASN A 299 -10.96 -14.19 -5.07
C ASN A 299 -10.87 -12.70 -4.71
N VAL A 300 -11.62 -11.87 -5.44
CA VAL A 300 -11.96 -10.52 -4.94
C VAL A 300 -12.92 -10.65 -3.75
N ASN A 301 -12.99 -9.61 -2.89
CA ASN A 301 -13.71 -9.65 -1.61
C ASN A 301 -13.28 -10.75 -0.62
N GLN A 302 -12.22 -11.52 -0.90
CA GLN A 302 -11.68 -12.53 0.03
C GLN A 302 -11.04 -11.89 1.27
N LEU A 303 -10.30 -10.80 1.05
CA LEU A 303 -9.64 -10.01 2.09
C LEU A 303 -9.79 -8.53 1.74
N VAL A 304 -10.27 -7.75 2.70
CA VAL A 304 -10.35 -6.29 2.59
C VAL A 304 -9.62 -5.65 3.75
N GLU A 305 -8.64 -4.81 3.42
CA GLU A 305 -7.87 -4.02 4.36
C GLU A 305 -8.53 -2.66 4.53
N PHE A 306 -8.83 -2.27 5.77
CA PHE A 306 -9.42 -0.96 6.07
C PHE A 306 -8.41 -0.06 6.75
N ASP A 307 -8.39 1.22 6.35
CA ASP A 307 -7.53 2.22 6.97
C ASP A 307 -8.16 3.61 6.90
N GLY A 308 -7.94 4.40 7.95
CA GLY A 308 -8.41 5.78 8.07
C GLY A 308 -7.31 6.78 7.72
N TYR A 309 -7.63 7.84 6.98
CA TYR A 309 -6.74 8.97 6.79
C TYR A 309 -7.47 10.31 6.92
N ASN A 310 -6.72 11.33 7.35
CA ASN A 310 -7.22 12.70 7.51
C ASN A 310 -6.68 13.57 6.37
N PRO A 311 -7.51 14.15 5.48
CA PRO A 311 -7.08 15.12 4.49
C PRO A 311 -6.50 16.34 5.17
N LYS A 312 -5.42 16.91 4.62
CA LYS A 312 -4.79 18.12 5.21
C LYS A 312 -5.64 19.40 5.07
N ASN A 313 -6.65 19.38 4.20
CA ASN A 313 -7.45 20.56 3.89
C ASN A 313 -8.46 20.82 5.00
N LYS A 314 -8.56 22.08 5.44
CA LYS A 314 -9.65 22.54 6.31
C LYS A 314 -10.94 22.63 5.52
N ILE A 315 -12.04 22.24 6.14
CA ILE A 315 -13.39 22.26 5.53
C ILE A 315 -14.12 23.54 5.95
N SER A 316 -15.07 24.01 5.14
CA SER A 316 -15.92 25.16 5.51
C SER A 316 -17.06 24.71 6.41
N GLY A 317 -17.23 25.37 7.56
CA GLY A 317 -18.39 25.18 8.42
C GLY A 317 -19.70 25.59 7.75
N LEU A 318 -20.80 24.89 8.06
CA LEU A 318 -22.09 25.07 7.38
C LEU A 318 -22.70 26.47 7.59
N LEU A 319 -22.56 27.06 8.78
CA LEU A 319 -23.25 28.29 9.17
C LEU A 319 -22.45 29.55 8.82
N GLU A 320 -21.19 29.61 9.24
CA GLU A 320 -20.36 30.81 9.14
C GLU A 320 -19.24 30.68 8.07
N GLY A 321 -19.10 29.52 7.43
CA GLY A 321 -18.03 29.28 6.47
C GLY A 321 -16.63 29.29 7.08
N SER A 322 -16.51 29.17 8.41
CA SER A 322 -15.24 29.16 9.12
C SER A 322 -14.43 27.89 8.82
N ALA A 323 -13.10 28.00 8.90
CA ALA A 323 -12.21 26.86 8.67
C ALA A 323 -12.29 25.87 9.86
N MET A 324 -12.77 24.66 9.60
CA MET A 324 -12.90 23.60 10.60
C MET A 324 -11.87 22.49 10.38
N ASP A 325 -11.56 21.75 11.45
CA ASP A 325 -10.67 20.59 11.40
C ASP A 325 -11.19 19.53 10.42
N SER A 326 -10.25 18.79 9.83
CA SER A 326 -10.52 17.94 8.67
C SER A 326 -11.39 16.73 9.00
N ALA A 327 -12.12 16.24 8.01
CA ALA A 327 -12.76 14.92 8.06
C ALA A 327 -11.73 13.78 8.23
N CYS A 328 -12.19 12.62 8.68
CA CYS A 328 -11.50 11.35 8.46
C CYS A 328 -12.23 10.55 7.39
N ILE A 329 -11.46 9.93 6.47
CA ILE A 329 -11.97 9.03 5.45
C ILE A 329 -11.41 7.65 5.73
N VAL A 330 -12.30 6.69 5.92
CA VAL A 330 -11.97 5.27 5.98
C VAL A 330 -12.15 4.66 4.60
N ARG A 331 -11.11 4.01 4.09
CA ARG A 331 -11.14 3.22 2.85
C ARG A 331 -11.03 1.75 3.19
N GLY A 332 -11.85 0.92 2.54
CA GLY A 332 -11.64 -0.53 2.47
C GLY A 332 -11.11 -0.88 1.09
N VAL A 333 -9.96 -1.55 1.03
CA VAL A 333 -9.28 -1.92 -0.21
C VAL A 333 -9.21 -3.43 -0.36
N CYS A 334 -9.65 -3.95 -1.50
CA CYS A 334 -9.55 -5.36 -1.83
C CYS A 334 -8.09 -5.77 -1.99
N GLY A 335 -7.61 -6.75 -1.23
CA GLY A 335 -6.22 -7.21 -1.30
C GLY A 335 -5.86 -7.74 -2.69
N GLN A 336 -6.81 -8.41 -3.37
CA GLN A 336 -6.57 -9.08 -4.65
C GLN A 336 -6.46 -8.09 -5.82
N SER A 337 -7.38 -7.13 -5.94
CA SER A 337 -7.39 -6.17 -7.06
C SER A 337 -6.72 -4.84 -6.72
N GLY A 338 -6.59 -4.51 -5.44
CA GLY A 338 -6.23 -3.16 -4.98
C GLY A 338 -7.37 -2.14 -5.12
N ALA A 339 -8.60 -2.57 -5.44
CA ALA A 339 -9.72 -1.65 -5.62
C ALA A 339 -10.23 -1.13 -4.28
N VAL A 340 -10.56 0.16 -4.21
CA VAL A 340 -11.33 0.74 -3.11
C VAL A 340 -12.77 0.22 -3.24
N VAL A 341 -13.15 -0.69 -2.35
CA VAL A 341 -14.44 -1.38 -2.32
C VAL A 341 -15.40 -0.79 -1.28
N ALA A 342 -14.87 -0.03 -0.32
CA ALA A 342 -15.61 0.54 0.80
C ALA A 342 -15.20 2.00 1.08
N LEU A 343 -16.15 2.83 1.46
CA LEU A 343 -15.90 4.19 1.97
C LEU A 343 -16.74 4.50 3.20
N GLY A 344 -16.09 5.08 4.20
CA GLY A 344 -16.75 5.65 5.37
C GLY A 344 -16.15 6.99 5.76
N PHE A 345 -16.92 7.78 6.49
CA PHE A 345 -16.55 9.16 6.83
C PHE A 345 -16.78 9.42 8.32
N SER A 346 -15.97 10.29 8.90
CA SER A 346 -16.26 10.90 10.19
C SER A 346 -15.80 12.36 10.27
N GLU A 347 -16.51 13.14 11.09
CA GLU A 347 -16.11 14.50 11.40
C GLU A 347 -14.93 14.51 12.37
N ASN A 348 -13.98 15.43 12.12
CA ASN A 348 -12.79 15.73 12.92
C ASN A 348 -11.74 14.63 13.05
N LYS A 349 -12.13 13.43 13.49
CA LYS A 349 -11.22 12.32 13.77
C LYS A 349 -11.83 10.97 13.44
N GLU A 350 -10.97 10.00 13.23
CA GLU A 350 -11.33 8.61 13.02
C GLU A 350 -12.19 8.07 14.17
N ASN A 351 -13.29 7.40 13.84
CA ASN A 351 -14.19 6.79 14.82
C ASN A 351 -14.90 5.55 14.24
N MET A 352 -15.62 4.83 15.10
CA MET A 352 -16.32 3.60 14.74
C MET A 352 -17.41 3.79 13.68
N GLU A 353 -18.07 4.96 13.67
CA GLU A 353 -19.14 5.26 12.71
C GLU A 353 -18.61 5.31 11.27
N ALA A 354 -17.36 5.78 11.08
CA ALA A 354 -16.71 5.71 9.77
C ALA A 354 -16.55 4.26 9.30
N TYR A 355 -16.10 3.35 10.17
CA TYR A 355 -15.96 1.93 9.83
C TYR A 355 -17.31 1.25 9.54
N ARG A 356 -18.34 1.52 10.36
CA ARG A 356 -19.71 1.03 10.10
C ARG A 356 -20.25 1.53 8.77
N MET A 357 -20.04 2.80 8.45
CA MET A 357 -20.43 3.37 7.16
C MET A 357 -19.68 2.72 5.99
N ALA A 358 -18.40 2.40 6.16
CA ALA A 358 -17.64 1.68 5.15
C ALA A 358 -18.21 0.27 4.90
N LEU A 359 -18.60 -0.45 5.95
CA LEU A 359 -19.28 -1.73 5.82
C LEU A 359 -20.66 -1.61 5.18
N PHE A 360 -21.44 -0.60 5.58
CA PHE A 360 -22.71 -0.28 4.94
C PHE A 360 -22.52 0.00 3.44
N SER A 361 -21.50 0.76 3.06
CA SER A 361 -21.13 1.05 1.68
C SER A 361 -20.81 -0.21 0.88
N MET A 362 -20.25 -1.26 1.50
CA MET A 362 -20.05 -2.57 0.86
C MET A 362 -21.33 -3.38 0.74
N ALA A 363 -22.16 -3.36 1.79
CA ALA A 363 -23.40 -4.13 1.88
C ALA A 363 -24.50 -3.67 0.91
N VAL A 364 -24.45 -2.40 0.46
CA VAL A 364 -25.41 -1.82 -0.49
C VAL A 364 -24.75 -1.50 -1.83
N SER A 365 -25.55 -1.42 -2.91
CA SER A 365 -25.00 -1.08 -4.22
C SER A 365 -24.38 0.32 -4.19
N LYS A 366 -23.27 0.53 -4.91
CA LYS A 366 -22.60 1.85 -4.92
C LYS A 366 -23.46 2.95 -5.51
N VAL A 367 -24.36 2.61 -6.43
CA VAL A 367 -25.40 3.51 -6.93
C VAL A 367 -26.30 3.99 -5.78
N LYS A 368 -26.79 3.07 -4.93
CA LYS A 368 -27.59 3.43 -3.75
C LYS A 368 -26.77 4.22 -2.74
N PHE A 369 -25.55 3.79 -2.42
CA PHE A 369 -24.69 4.51 -1.47
C PHE A 369 -24.42 5.96 -1.93
N ALA A 370 -24.09 6.17 -3.20
CA ALA A 370 -23.87 7.49 -3.77
C ALA A 370 -25.14 8.36 -3.74
N SER A 371 -26.32 7.77 -4.01
CA SER A 371 -27.59 8.51 -3.99
C SER A 371 -27.94 9.03 -2.59
N LEU A 372 -27.48 8.36 -1.53
CA LEU A 372 -27.68 8.84 -0.14
C LEU A 372 -26.95 10.16 0.14
N PHE A 373 -25.90 10.47 -0.62
CA PHE A 373 -25.21 11.76 -0.63
C PHE A 373 -25.72 12.69 -1.74
N GLY A 374 -26.79 12.32 -2.46
CA GLY A 374 -27.32 13.08 -3.59
C GLY A 374 -26.44 13.04 -4.84
N LEU A 375 -25.60 12.02 -5.01
CA LEU A 375 -24.83 11.78 -6.24
C LEU A 375 -25.53 10.74 -7.12
N THR A 376 -25.39 10.91 -8.44
CA THR A 376 -25.80 9.91 -9.42
C THR A 376 -24.57 9.35 -10.11
N ILE A 377 -24.38 8.03 -10.05
CA ILE A 377 -23.30 7.29 -10.70
C ILE A 377 -23.86 6.09 -11.44
N ARG A 378 -23.12 5.55 -12.42
CA ARG A 378 -23.51 4.30 -13.08
C ARG A 378 -22.97 3.10 -12.32
N LYS A 379 -23.62 1.94 -12.46
CA LYS A 379 -23.18 0.70 -11.80
C LYS A 379 -21.77 0.31 -12.25
N GLU A 380 -21.45 0.58 -13.51
CA GLU A 380 -20.18 0.28 -14.16
C GLU A 380 -19.06 1.18 -13.67
N ASP A 381 -19.35 2.37 -13.15
CA ASP A 381 -18.31 3.27 -12.65
C ASP A 381 -17.70 2.72 -11.34
N TRP A 382 -18.52 2.06 -10.50
CA TRP A 382 -18.10 1.45 -9.24
C TRP A 382 -18.85 0.15 -8.95
N PRO A 383 -18.44 -0.98 -9.58
CA PRO A 383 -19.22 -2.21 -9.59
C PRO A 383 -19.10 -3.06 -8.32
N THR A 384 -18.34 -2.60 -7.31
CA THR A 384 -17.96 -3.40 -6.15
C THR A 384 -19.12 -3.54 -5.16
N TYR A 385 -19.46 -4.78 -4.78
CA TYR A 385 -20.64 -5.08 -3.97
C TYR A 385 -20.41 -6.33 -3.11
N GLY A 386 -21.11 -6.42 -1.98
CA GLY A 386 -21.07 -7.56 -1.06
C GLY A 386 -20.08 -7.38 0.10
N LEU A 387 -20.40 -7.98 1.24
CA LEU A 387 -19.55 -8.02 2.43
C LEU A 387 -18.40 -9.02 2.21
N PRO A 388 -17.17 -8.71 2.65
CA PRO A 388 -16.01 -9.53 2.38
C PRO A 388 -15.93 -10.73 3.33
N GLN A 389 -15.19 -11.76 2.91
CA GLN A 389 -14.98 -12.96 3.71
C GLN A 389 -14.07 -12.72 4.92
N ASN A 390 -13.02 -11.91 4.76
CA ASN A 390 -12.09 -11.55 5.83
C ASN A 390 -11.80 -10.04 5.81
N ILE A 391 -11.57 -9.47 6.99
CA ILE A 391 -11.33 -8.05 7.20
C ILE A 391 -10.10 -7.84 8.07
N VAL A 392 -9.29 -6.84 7.71
CA VAL A 392 -8.15 -6.35 8.51
C VAL A 392 -8.38 -4.89 8.89
N PHE A 393 -8.40 -4.60 10.19
CA PHE A 393 -8.44 -3.24 10.74
C PHE A 393 -7.08 -2.84 11.35
N ASP A 394 -6.87 -1.55 11.61
CA ASP A 394 -5.69 -1.11 12.38
C ASP A 394 -5.95 -1.30 13.88
N CYS A 395 -4.88 -1.36 14.67
CA CYS A 395 -4.93 -1.23 16.11
C CYS A 395 -5.25 0.22 16.52
N GLY A 396 -6.48 0.65 16.22
CA GLY A 396 -7.08 1.95 16.50
C GLY A 396 -8.58 1.80 16.85
N PRO A 397 -9.44 2.80 16.59
CA PRO A 397 -10.88 2.70 16.84
C PRO A 397 -11.55 1.46 16.21
N GLY A 398 -11.05 0.97 15.08
CA GLY A 398 -11.54 -0.25 14.42
C GLY A 398 -11.27 -1.56 15.18
N SER A 399 -10.33 -1.57 16.14
CA SER A 399 -9.99 -2.76 16.93
C SER A 399 -11.11 -3.22 17.87
N THR A 400 -12.07 -2.33 18.17
CA THR A 400 -13.21 -2.62 19.06
C THR A 400 -14.45 -3.14 18.32
N MET A 401 -14.39 -3.34 16.99
CA MET A 401 -15.47 -3.96 16.21
C MET A 401 -15.83 -5.38 16.69
N GLY A 402 -14.95 -6.01 17.48
CA GLY A 402 -15.20 -7.30 18.13
C GLY A 402 -16.23 -7.31 19.26
N VAL A 403 -16.84 -6.19 19.66
CA VAL A 403 -17.79 -6.15 20.81
C VAL A 403 -18.86 -5.06 20.66
N PRO A 404 -20.16 -5.35 20.88
CA PRO A 404 -21.04 -6.22 20.09
C PRO A 404 -21.78 -5.44 18.97
N ILE A 405 -21.97 -6.16 17.89
CA ILE A 405 -22.87 -5.92 16.76
C ILE A 405 -24.32 -5.85 17.29
N ARG A 406 -25.11 -4.87 16.85
CA ARG A 406 -26.30 -4.38 17.60
C ARG A 406 -27.56 -5.24 17.42
N SER A 407 -27.56 -6.21 16.50
CA SER A 407 -28.76 -6.98 16.18
C SER A 407 -29.06 -8.10 17.20
N GLU A 408 -30.35 -8.33 17.46
CA GLU A 408 -30.85 -9.53 18.14
C GLU A 408 -30.37 -10.83 17.46
N ALA A 409 -30.04 -10.78 16.16
CA ALA A 409 -29.46 -11.90 15.42
C ALA A 409 -28.10 -12.34 16.00
N VAL A 410 -27.32 -11.45 16.61
CA VAL A 410 -26.09 -11.79 17.34
C VAL A 410 -26.40 -12.49 18.65
N ALA A 411 -27.41 -12.01 19.38
CA ALA A 411 -27.89 -12.63 20.61
C ALA A 411 -28.51 -14.02 20.38
N ARG A 412 -29.06 -14.26 19.18
CA ARG A 412 -29.61 -15.55 18.73
C ARG A 412 -28.58 -16.49 18.06
N GLY A 413 -27.34 -16.05 17.87
CA GLY A 413 -26.29 -16.85 17.20
C GLY A 413 -26.48 -17.02 15.69
N GLU A 414 -27.30 -16.16 15.06
CA GLU A 414 -27.68 -16.21 13.64
C GLU A 414 -26.76 -15.37 12.74
N MET A 415 -25.95 -14.48 13.32
CA MET A 415 -25.00 -13.64 12.57
C MET A 415 -23.67 -14.35 12.34
N MET A 416 -23.31 -14.49 11.06
CA MET A 416 -22.20 -15.28 10.55
C MET A 416 -20.84 -15.00 11.21
N SER A 417 -20.15 -16.10 11.53
CA SER A 417 -18.74 -16.33 11.88
C SER A 417 -17.62 -15.51 11.18
N TRP A 418 -17.89 -14.56 10.27
CA TRP A 418 -16.84 -13.85 9.52
C TRP A 418 -16.30 -12.59 10.22
N LEU A 419 -17.11 -11.85 11.00
CA LEU A 419 -16.61 -10.72 11.80
C LEU A 419 -15.66 -11.15 12.93
N SER A 420 -15.72 -12.42 13.34
CA SER A 420 -14.80 -13.03 14.31
C SER A 420 -13.42 -13.41 13.74
N ARG A 421 -13.17 -13.25 12.42
CA ARG A 421 -11.85 -13.42 11.79
C ARG A 421 -11.15 -12.08 11.56
N LEU A 422 -11.28 -11.21 12.55
CA LEU A 422 -10.64 -9.91 12.60
C LEU A 422 -9.16 -10.15 12.91
N GLU A 423 -8.32 -10.21 11.87
CA GLU A 423 -6.88 -10.22 12.06
C GLU A 423 -6.46 -8.79 12.44
N LEU A 424 -6.23 -8.56 13.73
CA LEU A 424 -5.51 -7.38 14.17
C LEU A 424 -4.08 -7.50 13.69
N THR A 425 -3.59 -6.44 13.04
CA THR A 425 -2.18 -6.35 12.69
C THR A 425 -1.35 -6.50 13.98
N PRO A 426 -0.35 -7.39 14.03
CA PRO A 426 0.51 -7.49 15.20
C PRO A 426 1.09 -6.11 15.52
N THR A 427 1.03 -5.69 16.78
CA THR A 427 1.63 -4.45 17.25
C THR A 427 3.08 -4.40 16.77
N HIS A 428 3.44 -3.36 16.01
CA HIS A 428 4.75 -3.16 15.35
C HIS A 428 5.01 -3.90 14.02
N SER A 429 3.99 -4.41 13.33
CA SER A 429 4.07 -4.91 11.95
C SER A 429 3.75 -3.82 10.91
N GLY A 430 4.63 -2.84 10.71
CA GLY A 430 4.42 -1.74 9.75
C GLY A 430 4.45 -2.12 8.25
N GLN A 431 4.04 -3.35 7.91
CA GLN A 431 3.97 -3.87 6.54
C GLN A 431 2.65 -4.57 6.21
N SER A 432 1.79 -4.85 7.21
CA SER A 432 0.55 -5.62 7.04
C SER A 432 -0.59 -4.88 6.33
N LYS A 433 -0.38 -3.60 5.95
CA LYS A 433 -1.38 -2.71 5.33
C LYS A 433 -0.86 -1.86 4.17
N ALA A 434 0.26 -2.26 3.58
CA ALA A 434 0.89 -1.48 2.52
C ALA A 434 -0.06 -1.23 1.32
N THR A 435 -1.02 -2.12 1.09
CA THR A 435 -2.02 -2.00 0.02
C THR A 435 -2.96 -0.83 0.29
N VAL A 436 -3.64 -0.81 1.45
CA VAL A 436 -4.58 0.26 1.80
C VAL A 436 -3.88 1.61 2.02
N GLU A 437 -2.74 1.65 2.69
CA GLU A 437 -1.97 2.90 2.91
C GLU A 437 -1.53 3.54 1.58
N SER A 438 -1.14 2.71 0.61
CA SER A 438 -0.73 3.20 -0.72
C SER A 438 -1.88 3.79 -1.53
N SER A 439 -3.12 3.42 -1.21
CA SER A 439 -4.33 3.96 -1.84
C SER A 439 -4.64 5.39 -1.39
N HIS A 440 -4.06 5.88 -0.29
CA HIS A 440 -4.37 7.20 0.24
C HIS A 440 -3.85 8.32 -0.69
N PRO A 441 -4.66 9.36 -0.98
CA PRO A 441 -4.21 10.49 -1.78
C PRO A 441 -2.97 11.16 -1.18
N ARG A 442 -1.91 11.31 -1.99
CA ARG A 442 -0.65 11.91 -1.55
C ARG A 442 -0.69 13.43 -1.66
N THR A 443 -0.52 14.13 -0.54
CA THR A 443 -0.29 15.58 -0.54
C THR A 443 1.21 15.88 -0.68
N LYS A 444 1.57 16.74 -1.62
CA LYS A 444 2.91 17.37 -1.64
C LYS A 444 2.97 18.42 -0.53
N SER A 445 4.05 18.43 0.25
CA SER A 445 4.34 19.53 1.18
C SER A 445 5.44 20.39 0.56
N ASP A 446 5.19 21.69 0.41
CA ASP A 446 6.29 22.66 0.30
C ASP A 446 6.90 22.85 1.68
N ASN A 447 8.23 22.86 1.77
CA ASN A 447 8.98 23.07 3.01
C ASN A 447 9.12 24.56 3.36
N ASP A 448 8.14 25.38 2.96
CA ASP A 448 8.10 26.82 3.23
C ASP A 448 7.27 27.11 4.50
N GLN A 449 6.93 28.38 4.76
CA GLN A 449 6.16 28.79 5.94
C GLN A 449 4.86 27.97 6.14
N PRO A 450 4.40 27.75 7.40
CA PRO A 450 3.19 27.00 7.68
C PRO A 450 1.96 27.67 7.05
N THR A 451 1.43 27.05 6.00
CA THR A 451 0.19 27.46 5.34
C THR A 451 -0.87 26.38 5.52
N HIS A 452 -2.15 26.76 5.58
CA HIS A 452 -3.27 25.82 5.55
C HIS A 452 -4.14 26.10 4.34
N PHE A 453 -4.62 25.04 3.69
CA PHE A 453 -5.58 25.16 2.61
C PHE A 453 -7.00 25.10 3.18
N HIS A 454 -7.73 26.21 3.07
CA HIS A 454 -9.15 26.27 3.41
C HIS A 454 -9.98 25.97 2.15
N SER A 455 -10.63 24.81 2.13
CA SER A 455 -11.53 24.40 1.06
C SER A 455 -12.86 25.12 1.21
N SER A 456 -13.45 25.61 0.12
CA SER A 456 -14.82 26.17 0.09
C SER A 456 -15.93 25.11 0.18
N LEU A 457 -15.58 23.87 0.51
CA LEU A 457 -16.49 22.74 0.51
C LEU A 457 -16.87 22.43 1.96
N ASN A 458 -18.16 22.20 2.21
CA ASN A 458 -18.63 21.69 3.49
C ASN A 458 -18.32 20.21 3.67
N PHE A 459 -18.59 19.68 4.85
CA PHE A 459 -18.28 18.28 5.18
C PHE A 459 -18.93 17.27 4.20
N VAL A 460 -20.20 17.44 3.87
CA VAL A 460 -20.92 16.52 2.99
C VAL A 460 -20.41 16.62 1.54
N GLU A 461 -20.07 17.82 1.08
CA GLU A 461 -19.45 18.03 -0.23
C GLU A 461 -18.06 17.40 -0.33
N ILE A 462 -17.28 17.42 0.77
CA ILE A 462 -16.01 16.69 0.86
C ILE A 462 -16.25 15.18 0.78
N CYS A 463 -17.29 14.65 1.43
CA CYS A 463 -17.67 13.24 1.30
C CYS A 463 -18.01 12.89 -0.17
N LYS A 464 -18.81 13.72 -0.85
CA LYS A 464 -19.12 13.57 -2.29
C LYS A 464 -17.86 13.54 -3.14
N ARG A 465 -16.91 14.46 -2.91
CA ARG A 465 -15.62 14.47 -3.60
C ARG A 465 -14.85 13.18 -3.38
N HIS A 466 -14.83 12.64 -2.17
CA HIS A 466 -14.10 11.41 -1.88
C HIS A 466 -14.76 10.15 -2.43
N ILE A 467 -16.08 10.13 -2.60
CA ILE A 467 -16.79 9.11 -3.39
C ILE A 467 -16.29 9.12 -4.83
N LEU A 468 -16.31 10.28 -5.49
CA LEU A 468 -15.82 10.41 -6.87
C LEU A 468 -14.30 10.14 -6.98
N GLN A 469 -13.53 10.50 -5.94
CA GLN A 469 -12.09 10.21 -5.88
C GLN A 469 -11.83 8.70 -5.82
N ALA A 470 -12.59 7.92 -5.04
CA ALA A 470 -12.40 6.46 -5.01
C ALA A 470 -12.70 5.81 -6.36
N ILE A 471 -13.71 6.31 -7.08
CA ILE A 471 -14.00 5.90 -8.46
C ILE A 471 -12.79 6.23 -9.35
N TYR A 472 -12.34 7.48 -9.34
CA TYR A 472 -11.17 7.90 -10.11
C TYR A 472 -9.93 7.04 -9.80
N ASP A 473 -9.63 6.82 -8.52
CA ASP A 473 -8.46 6.05 -8.07
C ASP A 473 -8.54 4.60 -8.58
N ASN A 474 -9.72 3.98 -8.57
CA ASN A 474 -9.95 2.64 -9.10
C ASN A 474 -9.70 2.52 -10.61
N HIS A 475 -9.95 3.59 -11.38
CA HIS A 475 -9.79 3.63 -12.83
C HIS A 475 -8.40 4.07 -13.30
N VAL A 476 -7.61 4.73 -12.45
CA VAL A 476 -6.35 5.38 -12.87
C VAL A 476 -5.12 4.81 -12.15
N SER A 477 -5.28 4.20 -10.99
CA SER A 477 -4.14 3.69 -10.22
C SER A 477 -3.47 2.51 -10.94
N ASP A 478 -2.15 2.44 -10.83
CA ASP A 478 -1.35 1.36 -11.39
C ASP A 478 -1.46 0.10 -10.52
N ALA A 479 -1.99 -0.96 -11.10
CA ALA A 479 -2.10 -2.28 -10.51
C ALA A 479 -1.40 -3.36 -11.37
N GLU A 480 -0.42 -3.00 -12.20
CA GLU A 480 0.31 -3.93 -13.08
C GLU A 480 0.90 -5.11 -12.30
N GLY A 481 1.41 -4.87 -11.09
CA GLY A 481 1.93 -5.91 -10.21
C GLY A 481 0.91 -6.95 -9.70
N ARG A 482 -0.38 -6.78 -10.02
CA ARG A 482 -1.48 -7.70 -9.69
C ARG A 482 -2.05 -8.44 -10.92
N MET A 483 -1.52 -8.16 -12.11
CA MET A 483 -1.94 -8.82 -13.34
C MET A 483 -1.42 -10.26 -13.41
N THR A 484 -2.26 -11.18 -13.86
CA THR A 484 -1.85 -12.56 -14.20
C THR A 484 -1.61 -12.69 -15.71
N PRO A 485 -0.91 -13.74 -16.19
CA PRO A 485 -0.73 -13.97 -17.62
C PRO A 485 -2.04 -13.99 -18.42
N GLU A 486 -3.11 -14.57 -17.85
CA GLU A 486 -4.43 -14.64 -18.47
C GLU A 486 -5.05 -13.25 -18.64
N MET A 487 -4.88 -12.35 -17.65
CA MET A 487 -5.35 -10.97 -17.76
C MET A 487 -4.59 -10.18 -18.83
N LEU A 488 -3.28 -10.43 -18.95
CA LEU A 488 -2.45 -9.82 -19.98
C LEU A 488 -2.88 -10.27 -21.38
N GLU A 489 -3.31 -11.53 -21.53
CA GLU A 489 -3.86 -12.06 -22.79
C GLU A 489 -5.19 -11.39 -23.18
N VAL A 490 -6.08 -11.11 -22.21
CA VAL A 490 -7.32 -10.34 -22.46
C VAL A 490 -7.03 -8.90 -22.90
N GLY A 491 -5.90 -8.32 -22.47
CA GLY A 491 -5.39 -7.05 -22.99
C GLY A 491 -6.06 -5.80 -22.43
N PHE A 492 -6.62 -5.84 -21.21
CA PHE A 492 -7.18 -4.66 -20.55
C PHE A 492 -6.12 -3.85 -19.77
N SER A 493 -6.38 -2.55 -19.57
CA SER A 493 -5.48 -1.67 -18.80
C SER A 493 -5.35 -2.12 -17.34
N PRO A 494 -4.13 -2.17 -16.75
CA PRO A 494 -3.88 -2.75 -15.42
C PRO A 494 -4.33 -1.85 -14.28
N THR A 495 -5.65 -1.68 -14.14
CA THR A 495 -6.30 -0.84 -13.13
C THR A 495 -7.01 -1.70 -12.10
N PRO A 496 -7.13 -1.24 -10.84
CA PRO A 496 -7.87 -1.97 -9.82
C PRO A 496 -9.32 -2.29 -10.24
N HIS A 497 -9.97 -1.38 -10.96
CA HIS A 497 -11.30 -1.57 -11.51
C HIS A 497 -11.37 -2.78 -12.46
N ASN A 498 -10.49 -2.83 -13.47
CA ASN A 498 -10.52 -3.88 -14.48
C ASN A 498 -10.13 -5.24 -13.90
N ILE A 499 -9.15 -5.28 -13.00
CA ILE A 499 -8.75 -6.52 -12.31
C ILE A 499 -9.89 -7.04 -11.44
N TYR A 500 -10.57 -6.15 -10.69
CA TYR A 500 -11.73 -6.54 -9.89
C TYR A 500 -12.84 -7.13 -10.77
N LYS A 501 -13.17 -6.43 -11.86
CA LYS A 501 -14.19 -6.85 -12.82
C LYS A 501 -13.87 -8.19 -13.45
N PHE A 502 -12.63 -8.40 -13.91
CA PHE A 502 -12.19 -9.66 -14.51
C PHE A 502 -12.44 -10.86 -13.57
N TYR A 503 -12.04 -10.75 -12.30
CA TYR A 503 -12.27 -11.82 -11.34
C TYR A 503 -13.76 -12.01 -11.01
N SER A 504 -14.48 -10.91 -10.79
CA SER A 504 -15.92 -10.97 -10.46
C SER A 504 -16.75 -11.56 -11.60
N ASP A 505 -16.45 -11.19 -12.86
CA ASP A 505 -17.12 -11.72 -14.05
C ASP A 505 -16.86 -13.23 -14.25
N LEU A 506 -15.73 -13.75 -13.76
CA LEU A 506 -15.40 -15.19 -13.75
C LEU A 506 -15.96 -15.95 -12.52
N GLY A 507 -16.65 -15.25 -11.60
CA GLY A 507 -17.16 -15.85 -10.37
C GLY A 507 -16.13 -16.02 -9.25
N TYR A 508 -14.93 -15.46 -9.41
CA TYR A 508 -13.90 -15.42 -8.37
C TYR A 508 -14.15 -14.27 -7.38
N ASP A 509 -15.31 -14.31 -6.73
CA ASP A 509 -15.78 -13.29 -5.81
C ASP A 509 -16.28 -13.93 -4.50
N SER A 510 -15.66 -13.58 -3.38
CA SER A 510 -16.07 -14.04 -2.04
C SER A 510 -17.08 -13.10 -1.36
N GLY A 511 -17.65 -12.14 -2.09
CA GLY A 511 -18.63 -11.19 -1.59
C GLY A 511 -19.94 -11.85 -1.19
N THR A 512 -20.44 -11.54 0.02
CA THR A 512 -21.74 -11.99 0.50
C THR A 512 -22.76 -10.87 0.43
N GLU A 513 -23.86 -11.09 -0.29
CA GLU A 513 -24.99 -10.16 -0.33
C GLU A 513 -25.84 -10.28 0.93
N VAL A 514 -26.32 -9.13 1.43
CA VAL A 514 -27.29 -9.05 2.52
C VAL A 514 -28.45 -8.16 2.08
N SER A 515 -29.62 -8.36 2.69
CA SER A 515 -30.76 -7.47 2.39
C SER A 515 -30.45 -6.03 2.80
N PHE A 516 -31.02 -5.08 2.05
CA PHE A 516 -30.86 -3.65 2.35
C PHE A 516 -31.34 -3.31 3.77
N ASP A 517 -32.48 -3.86 4.18
CA ASP A 517 -33.06 -3.68 5.50
C ASP A 517 -32.14 -4.20 6.61
N TYR A 518 -31.48 -5.34 6.39
CA TYR A 518 -30.48 -5.86 7.31
C TYR A 518 -29.27 -4.91 7.40
N ALA A 519 -28.76 -4.44 6.26
CA ALA A 519 -27.64 -3.50 6.23
C ALA A 519 -27.96 -2.19 6.99
N VAL A 520 -29.18 -1.68 6.86
CA VAL A 520 -29.62 -0.49 7.61
C VAL A 520 -29.64 -0.76 9.11
N ARG A 521 -30.29 -1.85 9.56
CA ARG A 521 -30.40 -2.17 10.98
C ARG A 521 -29.04 -2.42 11.63
N GLU A 522 -28.12 -3.03 10.89
CA GLU A 522 -26.84 -3.47 11.43
C GLU A 522 -25.81 -2.32 11.45
N PHE A 523 -25.69 -1.57 10.35
CA PHE A 523 -24.59 -0.63 10.19
C PHE A 523 -24.97 0.84 10.45
N LEU A 524 -26.25 1.22 10.38
CA LEU A 524 -26.67 2.59 10.68
C LEU A 524 -26.98 2.78 12.16
N THR A 525 -26.71 3.98 12.68
CA THR A 525 -26.91 4.25 14.11
C THR A 525 -28.37 4.61 14.41
N PRO A 526 -29.00 3.97 15.42
CA PRO A 526 -30.35 4.28 15.84
C PRO A 526 -30.38 5.53 16.73
N HIS A 527 -31.39 6.37 16.51
CA HIS A 527 -31.68 7.57 17.29
C HIS A 527 -33.18 7.72 17.52
N PRO A 528 -33.61 8.39 18.60
CA PRO A 528 -35.03 8.65 18.82
C PRO A 528 -35.60 9.63 17.78
N ALA A 529 -36.77 9.30 17.24
CA ALA A 529 -37.56 10.14 16.35
C ALA A 529 -39.04 10.07 16.73
N HIS A 530 -39.85 10.97 16.15
CA HIS A 530 -41.27 11.06 16.51
C HIS A 530 -42.13 11.21 15.26
N ILE A 531 -43.14 10.35 15.12
CA ILE A 531 -44.20 10.54 14.13
C ILE A 531 -45.18 11.56 14.67
N LYS A 532 -45.49 12.60 13.87
CA LYS A 532 -46.54 13.58 14.13
C LYS A 532 -47.51 13.59 12.96
N ARG A 533 -48.67 14.22 13.14
CA ARG A 533 -49.74 14.28 12.13
C ARG A 533 -49.30 14.75 10.74
N SER A 534 -48.26 15.56 10.64
CA SER A 534 -47.77 16.09 9.37
C SER A 534 -46.63 15.28 8.75
N GLY A 535 -45.99 14.35 9.48
CA GLY A 535 -44.80 13.63 9.04
C GLY A 535 -43.91 13.18 10.22
N VAL A 536 -42.76 12.61 9.89
CA VAL A 536 -41.78 12.16 10.88
C VAL A 536 -40.81 13.29 11.20
N TYR A 537 -40.57 13.54 12.48
CA TYR A 537 -39.68 14.60 12.95
C TYR A 537 -38.43 14.00 13.60
N PHE A 538 -37.28 14.39 13.07
CA PHE A 538 -35.96 14.03 13.57
C PHE A 538 -35.15 15.31 13.78
N TYR A 539 -34.78 15.60 15.03
CA TYR A 539 -34.15 16.86 15.44
C TYR A 539 -34.81 18.12 14.83
N GLY A 540 -36.15 18.14 14.84
CA GLY A 540 -36.93 19.29 14.33
C GLY A 540 -37.08 19.37 12.81
N ARG A 541 -36.35 18.56 12.05
CA ARG A 541 -36.49 18.42 10.60
C ARG A 541 -37.56 17.38 10.27
N LYS A 542 -38.35 17.67 9.23
CA LYS A 542 -39.49 16.85 8.79
C LYS A 542 -39.07 15.89 7.66
N TYR A 543 -39.45 14.62 7.78
CA TYR A 543 -39.23 13.56 6.81
C TYR A 543 -40.55 12.88 6.44
N ASN A 544 -40.63 12.35 5.22
CA ASN A 544 -41.80 11.60 4.78
C ASN A 544 -41.48 10.67 3.59
N SER A 545 -42.39 9.75 3.29
CA SER A 545 -42.39 8.97 2.05
C SER A 545 -43.81 8.58 1.66
N SER A 546 -44.05 8.33 0.38
CA SER A 546 -45.35 7.82 -0.09
C SER A 546 -45.71 6.50 0.62
N LYS A 547 -44.76 5.56 0.69
CA LYS A 547 -44.95 4.27 1.37
C LYS A 547 -45.41 4.39 2.82
N LEU A 548 -44.90 5.38 3.56
CA LEU A 548 -45.33 5.61 4.94
C LEU A 548 -46.72 6.27 4.99
N ILE A 549 -47.01 7.21 4.08
CA ILE A 549 -48.34 7.83 3.98
C ILE A 549 -49.42 6.78 3.72
N ASP A 550 -49.13 5.82 2.84
CA ASP A 550 -50.05 4.74 2.46
C ASP A 550 -50.45 3.82 3.63
N THR A 551 -49.73 3.87 4.76
CA THR A 551 -50.08 3.13 5.99
C THR A 551 -51.20 3.80 6.81
N GLU A 552 -51.58 5.03 6.46
CA GLU A 552 -52.52 5.88 7.21
C GLU A 552 -52.09 6.13 8.67
N VAL A 553 -50.81 5.93 9.00
CA VAL A 553 -50.29 6.11 10.37
C VAL A 553 -50.54 7.52 10.92
N PHE A 554 -50.58 8.52 10.04
CA PHE A 554 -50.79 9.92 10.41
C PHE A 554 -52.22 10.22 10.88
N ASP A 555 -53.22 9.50 10.38
CA ASP A 555 -54.63 9.69 10.73
C ASP A 555 -54.97 9.14 12.11
N ARG A 556 -54.14 8.21 12.61
CA ARG A 556 -54.26 7.62 13.95
C ARG A 556 -53.74 8.55 15.06
N ILE A 557 -53.14 9.70 14.71
CA ILE A 557 -52.50 10.62 15.68
C ILE A 557 -53.44 11.76 16.08
N ALA A 558 -53.71 11.88 17.38
CA ALA A 558 -54.47 12.99 17.95
C ALA A 558 -53.84 14.37 17.65
N LEU A 559 -54.63 15.46 17.74
CA LEU A 559 -54.22 16.81 17.29
C LEU A 559 -52.84 17.27 17.82
N ASN A 560 -52.51 16.91 19.07
CA ASN A 560 -51.22 17.21 19.72
C ASN A 560 -50.43 15.93 20.10
N GLY A 561 -50.79 14.78 19.54
CA GLY A 561 -50.17 13.48 19.82
C GLY A 561 -48.86 13.27 19.06
N GLN A 562 -48.07 12.30 19.53
CA GLN A 562 -46.86 11.83 18.85
C GLN A 562 -46.62 10.33 19.13
N ILE A 563 -46.04 9.62 18.17
CA ILE A 563 -45.63 8.22 18.34
C ILE A 563 -44.09 8.18 18.36
N PRO A 564 -43.45 7.72 19.45
CA PRO A 564 -42.00 7.55 19.48
C PRO A 564 -41.60 6.39 18.58
N VAL A 565 -40.54 6.58 17.78
CA VAL A 565 -40.00 5.57 16.87
C VAL A 565 -38.47 5.66 16.82
N THR A 566 -37.84 4.60 16.31
CA THR A 566 -36.38 4.55 16.12
C THR A 566 -36.00 4.97 14.70
N ALA A 567 -35.27 6.08 14.65
CA ALA A 567 -34.42 6.67 13.60
C ALA A 567 -33.13 5.92 13.24
N TYR A 568 -33.06 5.07 12.21
CA TYR A 568 -31.76 4.64 11.66
C TYR A 568 -31.22 5.68 10.68
N VAL A 569 -29.99 6.15 10.87
CA VAL A 569 -29.44 7.26 10.07
C VAL A 569 -27.99 7.04 9.66
N MET A 570 -27.66 7.54 8.47
CA MET A 570 -26.28 7.74 8.04
C MET A 570 -25.81 9.08 8.59
N THR A 571 -25.12 9.05 9.72
CA THR A 571 -24.78 10.24 10.54
C THR A 571 -24.05 11.35 9.77
N MET A 572 -23.34 11.00 8.70
CA MET A 572 -22.57 11.94 7.87
C MET A 572 -23.41 12.67 6.81
N CYS A 573 -24.61 12.17 6.51
CA CYS A 573 -25.57 12.85 5.63
C CYS A 573 -27.00 12.41 5.99
N VAL A 574 -27.73 13.27 6.72
CA VAL A 574 -29.12 13.03 7.14
C VAL A 574 -30.12 13.51 6.09
N ARG A 575 -29.84 13.19 4.82
CA ARG A 575 -30.75 13.43 3.70
C ARG A 575 -31.94 12.46 3.72
N HIS A 576 -31.64 11.22 4.10
CA HIS A 576 -32.57 10.13 4.25
C HIS A 576 -32.49 9.60 5.68
N ILE A 577 -33.61 9.13 6.21
CA ILE A 577 -33.68 8.36 7.46
C ILE A 577 -34.54 7.12 7.24
N TRP A 578 -34.34 6.09 8.05
CA TRP A 578 -35.20 4.91 8.05
C TRP A 578 -35.85 4.75 9.41
N ILE A 579 -37.17 4.64 9.43
CA ILE A 579 -37.89 4.32 10.67
C ILE A 579 -38.40 2.89 10.64
N GLU A 580 -38.47 2.27 11.80
CA GLU A 580 -39.16 1.00 11.98
C GLU A 580 -40.56 1.24 12.52
N LEU A 581 -41.55 0.70 11.82
CA LEU A 581 -42.96 0.74 12.20
C LEU A 581 -43.54 -0.67 12.00
N GLU A 582 -44.02 -1.28 13.09
CA GLU A 582 -44.61 -2.63 13.08
C GLU A 582 -43.67 -3.70 12.45
N GLY A 583 -42.35 -3.56 12.67
CA GLY A 583 -41.33 -4.47 12.14
C GLY A 583 -40.93 -4.24 10.67
N VAL A 584 -41.56 -3.26 10.01
CA VAL A 584 -41.25 -2.87 8.63
C VAL A 584 -40.40 -1.61 8.62
N LEU A 585 -39.35 -1.60 7.80
CA LEU A 585 -38.45 -0.47 7.65
C LEU A 585 -38.94 0.46 6.52
N TYR A 586 -39.12 1.73 6.82
CA TYR A 586 -39.56 2.75 5.86
C TYR A 586 -38.45 3.77 5.62
N GLU A 587 -37.96 3.86 4.38
CA GLU A 587 -37.08 4.94 3.93
C GLU A 587 -37.87 6.25 3.77
N LEU A 588 -37.38 7.32 4.38
CA LEU A 588 -37.99 8.64 4.38
C LEU A 588 -37.02 9.69 3.87
N ASP A 589 -37.53 10.59 3.04
CA ASP A 589 -36.78 11.71 2.49
C ASP A 589 -37.04 12.98 3.30
N PHE A 590 -36.03 13.85 3.39
CA PHE A 590 -36.22 15.19 3.91
C PHE A 590 -37.27 15.96 3.08
N VAL A 591 -38.31 16.45 3.75
CA VAL A 591 -39.34 17.29 3.11
C VAL A 591 -38.81 18.70 2.99
N LYS A 592 -38.27 19.04 1.81
CA LYS A 592 -37.68 20.35 1.51
C LYS A 592 -38.74 21.46 1.46
N PRO A 593 -38.71 22.45 2.37
CA PRO A 593 -39.50 23.68 2.22
C PRO A 593 -38.95 24.51 1.04
N ALA A 594 -39.84 25.21 0.32
CA ALA A 594 -39.47 26.00 -0.86
C ALA A 594 -38.41 27.09 -0.59
N SER A 595 -38.34 27.58 0.65
CA SER A 595 -37.39 28.61 1.08
C SER A 595 -35.99 28.10 1.46
N VAL A 596 -35.77 26.77 1.50
CA VAL A 596 -34.48 26.20 1.93
C VAL A 596 -33.48 26.19 0.78
N HIS A 597 -32.31 26.79 1.04
CA HIS A 597 -31.20 26.81 0.11
C HIS A 597 -30.77 25.37 -0.27
N PRO A 598 -30.45 25.07 -1.54
CA PRO A 598 -30.09 23.72 -1.97
C PRO A 598 -28.96 23.06 -1.16
N SER A 599 -27.94 23.83 -0.74
CA SER A 599 -26.81 23.31 0.06
C SER A 599 -27.18 22.93 1.50
N SER A 600 -28.34 23.37 2.02
CA SER A 600 -28.80 23.04 3.38
C SER A 600 -29.58 21.71 3.44
N VAL A 601 -29.78 21.06 2.31
CA VAL A 601 -30.43 19.74 2.21
C VAL A 601 -29.49 18.66 2.75
N ASP A 602 -28.26 18.66 2.26
CA ASP A 602 -27.25 17.64 2.53
C ASP A 602 -26.35 18.10 3.68
N ILE A 603 -26.76 17.80 4.91
CA ILE A 603 -26.03 18.16 6.14
C ILE A 603 -25.77 16.91 6.98
N SER A 604 -24.81 16.99 7.90
CA SER A 604 -24.56 15.91 8.86
C SER A 604 -25.57 15.93 10.02
N LEU A 605 -25.53 14.88 10.83
CA LEU A 605 -26.33 14.80 12.06
C LEU A 605 -25.92 15.88 13.07
N SER A 606 -24.62 16.18 13.20
CA SER A 606 -24.13 17.19 14.13
C SER A 606 -24.63 18.59 13.73
N ASP A 607 -24.55 18.93 12.45
CA ASP A 607 -25.14 20.16 11.90
C ASP A 607 -26.64 20.25 12.19
N LEU A 608 -27.38 19.15 12.00
CA LEU A 608 -28.80 19.10 12.29
C LEU A 608 -29.10 19.30 13.79
N GLN A 609 -28.28 18.74 14.68
CA GLN A 609 -28.39 18.92 16.12
C GLN A 609 -28.17 20.39 16.52
N VAL A 610 -27.13 21.03 15.97
CA VAL A 610 -26.86 22.46 16.21
C VAL A 610 -28.03 23.34 15.75
N LEU A 611 -28.58 23.07 14.55
CA LEU A 611 -29.77 23.77 14.05
C LEU A 611 -30.98 23.57 14.97
N ASN A 612 -31.16 22.36 15.50
CA ASN A 612 -32.23 22.06 16.43
C ASN A 612 -32.08 22.80 17.76
N GLU A 613 -30.87 22.87 18.32
CA GLU A 613 -30.59 23.61 19.54
C GLU A 613 -30.87 25.11 19.37
N ASN A 614 -30.42 25.71 18.27
CA ASN A 614 -30.70 27.11 17.93
C ASN A 614 -32.21 27.36 17.81
N ARG A 615 -32.95 26.44 17.18
CA ARG A 615 -34.41 26.49 17.08
C ARG A 615 -35.09 26.40 18.45
N LEU A 616 -34.63 25.52 19.33
CA LEU A 616 -35.17 25.39 20.69
C LEU A 616 -34.91 26.65 21.52
N ARG A 617 -33.71 27.24 21.40
CA ARG A 617 -33.36 28.51 22.06
C ARG A 617 -34.24 29.67 21.58
N GLY A 618 -34.40 29.83 20.26
CA GLY A 618 -35.28 30.86 19.69
C GLY A 618 -36.75 30.69 20.10
N ASN A 619 -37.24 29.45 20.19
CA ASN A 619 -38.59 29.18 20.69
C ASN A 619 -38.74 29.46 22.20
N ALA A 620 -37.69 29.25 22.99
CA ALA A 620 -37.69 29.64 24.41
C ALA A 620 -37.79 31.16 24.55
N GLN A 621 -36.92 31.90 23.86
CA GLN A 621 -36.95 33.37 23.83
C GLN A 621 -38.31 33.91 23.38
N ARG A 622 -38.88 33.36 22.29
CA ARG A 622 -40.22 33.78 21.82
C ARG A 622 -41.32 33.54 22.85
N ARG A 623 -41.25 32.47 23.66
CA ARG A 623 -42.23 32.21 24.72
C ARG A 623 -42.18 33.28 25.81
N GLU A 624 -41.00 33.80 26.12
CA GLU A 624 -40.79 34.89 27.07
C GLU A 624 -41.17 36.26 26.48
N GLU A 625 -40.83 36.53 25.22
CA GLU A 625 -41.12 37.79 24.55
C GLU A 625 -42.62 37.98 24.25
N LYS A 626 -43.34 36.91 23.92
CA LYS A 626 -44.76 36.99 23.51
C LYS A 626 -45.66 37.75 24.50
N PRO A 627 -45.66 37.45 25.82
CA PRO A 627 -46.44 38.23 26.78
C PRO A 627 -45.97 39.68 26.90
N VAL A 628 -44.65 39.94 26.81
CA VAL A 628 -44.08 41.30 26.89
C VAL A 628 -44.56 42.15 25.71
N ILE A 629 -44.45 41.63 24.48
CA ILE A 629 -44.91 42.31 23.27
C ILE A 629 -46.42 42.60 23.37
N LEU A 630 -47.22 41.65 23.84
CA LEU A 630 -48.66 41.86 24.03
C LEU A 630 -48.93 42.98 25.03
N GLN A 631 -48.24 43.00 26.17
CA GLN A 631 -48.44 44.05 27.18
C GLN A 631 -47.94 45.42 26.71
N ASP A 632 -46.84 45.50 25.98
CA ASP A 632 -46.37 46.74 25.35
C ASP A 632 -47.41 47.30 24.36
N ARG A 633 -47.98 46.45 23.50
CA ARG A 633 -49.06 46.86 22.59
C ARG A 633 -50.31 47.30 23.35
N ASN A 634 -50.69 46.60 24.42
CA ASN A 634 -51.82 46.98 25.28
C ASN A 634 -51.59 48.35 25.94
N ALA A 635 -50.38 48.61 26.44
CA ALA A 635 -50.01 49.88 27.07
C ALA A 635 -50.05 51.04 26.07
N GLN A 636 -49.55 50.83 24.84
CA GLN A 636 -49.60 51.83 23.78
C GLN A 636 -51.05 52.16 23.37
N PHE A 637 -51.91 51.15 23.25
CA PHE A 637 -53.34 51.35 22.96
C PHE A 637 -54.05 52.13 24.08
N LEU A 638 -53.76 51.79 25.34
CA LEU A 638 -54.31 52.51 26.50
C LEU A 638 -53.89 53.98 26.50
N HIS A 639 -52.62 54.26 26.23
CA HIS A 639 -52.13 55.63 26.13
C HIS A 639 -52.80 56.41 25.00
N ALA A 640 -52.99 55.78 23.83
CA ALA A 640 -53.56 56.45 22.65
C ALA A 640 -55.09 56.68 22.75
N THR A 641 -55.83 55.79 23.41
CA THR A 641 -57.31 55.81 23.41
C THR A 641 -57.93 56.12 24.78
N GLY A 642 -57.14 56.09 25.85
CA GLY A 642 -57.62 56.15 27.23
C GLY A 642 -58.38 54.91 27.70
N LYS A 643 -58.45 53.84 26.89
CA LYS A 643 -59.20 52.61 27.18
C LYS A 643 -58.30 51.38 27.11
N ALA A 644 -58.54 50.40 27.98
CA ALA A 644 -57.83 49.12 27.91
C ALA A 644 -58.11 48.38 26.59
N TRP A 645 -57.16 47.59 26.09
CA TRP A 645 -57.28 46.85 24.82
C TRP A 645 -58.54 45.96 24.77
N ASP A 646 -58.88 45.36 25.90
CA ASP A 646 -60.04 44.48 26.10
C ASP A 646 -61.18 45.19 26.85
N SER A 647 -61.28 46.53 26.76
CA SER A 647 -62.34 47.30 27.42
C SER A 647 -63.72 46.90 26.88
N GLY A 648 -64.34 45.92 27.53
CA GLY A 648 -65.63 45.35 27.18
C GLY A 648 -66.08 44.41 28.29
N THR A 649 -67.39 44.24 28.44
CA THR A 649 -67.97 43.30 29.41
C THR A 649 -68.57 42.13 28.67
N ARG A 650 -68.28 40.90 29.14
CA ARG A 650 -68.97 39.71 28.62
C ARG A 650 -70.41 39.73 29.12
N LYS A 651 -71.37 39.92 28.21
CA LYS A 651 -72.81 39.81 28.51
C LYS A 651 -73.34 38.48 27.96
N PRO A 652 -74.02 37.66 28.78
CA PRO A 652 -74.66 36.43 28.30
C PRO A 652 -75.87 36.76 27.42
N GLY A 653 -76.12 35.95 26.38
CA GLY A 653 -77.25 36.11 25.45
C GLY A 653 -76.94 36.89 24.18
N ARG A 654 -77.91 36.97 23.26
CA ARG A 654 -77.80 37.83 22.06
C ARG A 654 -78.03 39.30 22.46
N PRO A 655 -77.31 40.26 21.84
CA PRO A 655 -77.53 41.68 22.10
C PRO A 655 -79.02 42.04 21.90
N ALA A 656 -79.58 42.80 22.84
CA ALA A 656 -80.96 43.27 22.72
C ALA A 656 -81.11 44.17 21.48
N LYS A 657 -82.13 43.91 20.66
CA LYS A 657 -82.55 44.80 19.57
C LYS A 657 -83.56 45.81 20.10
N ASP A 658 -83.12 46.64 21.04
CA ASP A 658 -83.94 47.73 21.55
C ASP A 658 -83.81 48.97 20.65
N GLY A 659 -84.67 49.97 20.89
CA GLY A 659 -84.65 51.19 20.09
C GLY A 659 -83.35 52.00 20.20
N ALA A 660 -82.51 51.76 21.22
CA ALA A 660 -81.20 52.40 21.32
C ALA A 660 -80.20 51.73 20.35
N ALA A 661 -80.19 50.41 20.28
CA ALA A 661 -79.37 49.66 19.33
C ALA A 661 -79.70 49.99 17.85
N GLU A 662 -80.98 50.23 17.53
CA GLU A 662 -81.38 50.66 16.18
C GLU A 662 -80.94 52.09 15.86
N ARG A 663 -80.96 53.00 16.85
CA ARG A 663 -80.45 54.38 16.69
C ARG A 663 -78.94 54.39 16.50
N ASP A 664 -78.18 53.65 17.31
CA ASP A 664 -76.72 53.54 17.16
C ASP A 664 -76.35 52.92 15.81
N ALA A 665 -77.11 51.93 15.33
CA ALA A 665 -76.93 51.34 14.00
C ALA A 665 -77.27 52.33 12.87
N ALA A 666 -78.28 53.19 13.05
CA ALA A 666 -78.63 54.23 12.09
C ALA A 666 -77.58 55.36 12.05
N ASP A 667 -77.03 55.76 13.19
CA ASP A 667 -75.95 56.74 13.29
C ASP A 667 -74.65 56.21 12.68
N GLN A 668 -74.31 54.94 12.92
CA GLN A 668 -73.18 54.29 12.25
C GLN A 668 -73.38 54.25 10.72
N LYS A 669 -74.60 53.96 10.23
CA LYS A 669 -74.93 54.02 8.80
C LYS A 669 -74.88 55.43 8.22
N ARG A 670 -75.22 56.47 8.98
CA ARG A 670 -75.07 57.88 8.56
C ARG A 670 -73.60 58.29 8.45
N LEU A 671 -72.77 57.87 9.41
CA LEU A 671 -71.33 58.17 9.45
C LEU A 671 -70.55 57.46 8.34
N MET A 672 -70.94 56.24 7.98
CA MET A 672 -70.27 55.46 6.92
C MET A 672 -70.58 55.94 5.49
N GLY A 673 -71.56 56.85 5.32
CA GLY A 673 -72.04 57.32 4.03
C GLY A 673 -72.74 56.21 3.22
N LYS A 674 -73.75 56.56 2.42
CA LYS A 674 -74.22 55.63 1.39
C LYS A 674 -73.08 55.48 0.37
N GLY A 675 -72.48 54.30 0.29
CA GLY A 675 -71.82 53.90 -0.94
C GLY A 675 -72.86 54.03 -2.05
N ASN A 676 -72.61 54.93 -3.00
CA ASN A 676 -73.40 54.98 -4.22
C ASN A 676 -73.15 53.65 -4.95
N ASP A 677 -74.23 52.88 -5.12
CA ASP A 677 -74.36 52.02 -6.29
C ASP A 677 -74.30 52.86 -7.57
#